data_AF-A0AAV6WCZ4-F1
#
_entry.id   AF-A0AAV6WCZ4-F1
#
_cell.length_a   1.000
_cell.length_b   1.000
_cell.length_c   1.000
_cell.angle_alpha   90.00
_cell.angle_beta   90.00
_cell.angle_gamma   90.00
#
_symmetry.space_group_name_H-M   'P 1'
#
loop_
_entity.id
_entity.type
_entity.pdbx_description
1 polymer ?
#
loop_
_entity_poly.entity_id
_entity_poly.type
_entity_poly.pdbx_seq_one_letter_code
_entity_poly.pdbx_strand_id
1 'polypeptide(L)'
;MAHAKVPGNLGWRISLGGGVSILLIIYSFSLSSETPNSLVEKGRYEEAKALLKRIHGVKANVEVEFNNIVAAMKESRLVQNPWKNLVNKKCYRPQLAMSILIPLFQQFTGISVIIFYGPLLFQTIGFERNASHISAIVIGIAYLLAIVVLICGSDHRWGSDRWGRRSLFLESGIQMFIFQMAVAVVLIGWRFSDSTTIPSWSTEALVTCIFMYVVAFPWSWGPLGWFYPSEIFPLEVRSAAQNVTIAVNMLAAFIIGQFFLTMFCTMQSGVFIFFAFVVVMMTMYCYIFMPEAKNMPVEEMTKVWRDHWFWRRYMNDTNDHVDEDIVKTQLNKQRALAANQTTDKMRDSNNAAYEALEDGISPKLENFKKVSIIPLVFLIFYEVSGGPFGVEDSVQAAGPLLALLGFLLFPLIWSVPEALITAELGTMFPENGGYVVWVSSALNPFWGFQQGWVKWLSGVIDNALYPVLFLDYLKSAVPILADGFFRMIAVLSLTFALTYMNYRGLTIVGWVAILLGVFSLLPFLFMGLIAIPKLEPSRWFVLDLNNVDWALYLNTLFWNLNYWDSISTLAGEVENPGRTLPKALFYALILVVIGYFFPLLIGTGGVPLNRDLWNDGYFSDIAKILGGVWLRFWVQGASALSNMGMFVAEMSSDSFQLLGMAERGMLPECFAKRSRYGTPSIGILFSASGVILLSWLSFQEIVAAENFLYCFGMIMEFIAFVKVRIKYPAASRPYKIPIGTTGAVLMCIPPTLLILVVLVLASFKVMVLSFLAVLIGFVLEPSLKYSEKKGWLRFSVSPELQDFNSTARGIVDE
;
A
#
# COMPACT_ATOMS: atom_id res chain seq x y z
N MET A 1 -0.16 12.27 -19.86
CA MET A 1 -0.87 11.78 -21.07
C MET A 1 -0.17 12.19 -22.40
N ALA A 2 1.17 12.30 -22.45
CA ALA A 2 1.90 12.77 -23.66
C ALA A 2 2.46 11.64 -24.56
N HIS A 3 2.14 10.37 -24.30
CA HIS A 3 2.77 9.22 -24.97
C HIS A 3 2.01 8.69 -26.20
N ALA A 4 0.90 9.31 -26.59
CA ALA A 4 -0.02 8.74 -27.59
C ALA A 4 0.46 8.79 -29.05
N LYS A 5 1.61 9.39 -29.36
CA LYS A 5 2.09 9.54 -30.76
C LYS A 5 3.57 9.19 -31.00
N VAL A 6 4.17 8.33 -30.16
CA VAL A 6 5.45 7.69 -30.54
C VAL A 6 5.10 6.39 -31.30
N PRO A 7 5.40 6.26 -32.60
CA PRO A 7 5.15 5.02 -33.32
C PRO A 7 6.06 3.90 -32.78
N GLY A 8 5.45 2.79 -32.36
CA GLY A 8 6.10 1.52 -32.03
C GLY A 8 6.98 1.52 -30.78
N ASN A 9 6.60 0.72 -29.76
CA ASN A 9 7.42 0.18 -28.66
C ASN A 9 8.40 1.07 -27.87
N LEU A 10 8.53 2.35 -28.16
CA LEU A 10 9.59 3.23 -27.63
C LEU A 10 9.05 4.25 -26.62
N GLY A 11 7.79 4.65 -26.72
CA GLY A 11 7.17 5.65 -25.83
C GLY A 11 7.21 5.25 -24.34
N TRP A 12 6.99 3.98 -24.04
CA TRP A 12 7.06 3.44 -22.67
C TRP A 12 8.50 3.16 -22.22
N ARG A 13 9.41 2.82 -23.15
CA ARG A 13 10.84 2.64 -22.87
C ARG A 13 11.49 3.96 -22.42
N ILE A 14 11.09 5.07 -23.04
CA ILE A 14 11.52 6.41 -22.63
C ILE A 14 10.87 6.80 -21.29
N SER A 15 9.62 6.40 -21.03
CA SER A 15 8.98 6.58 -19.71
C SER A 15 9.67 5.77 -18.59
N LEU A 16 10.20 4.56 -18.90
CA LEU A 16 11.05 3.77 -18.00
C LEU A 16 12.45 4.36 -17.83
N GLY A 17 12.97 5.07 -18.84
CA GLY A 17 14.13 5.96 -18.68
C GLY A 17 13.88 7.02 -17.59
N GLY A 18 12.63 7.42 -17.38
CA GLY A 18 12.21 8.22 -16.22
C GLY A 18 12.40 7.49 -14.88
N GLY A 19 12.37 6.16 -14.82
CA GLY A 19 12.73 5.39 -13.62
C GLY A 19 14.21 5.56 -13.23
N VAL A 20 15.09 5.84 -14.19
CA VAL A 20 16.49 6.23 -13.92
C VAL A 20 16.55 7.55 -13.14
N SER A 21 15.56 8.44 -13.29
CA SER A 21 15.53 9.68 -12.50
C SER A 21 15.31 9.42 -11.01
N ILE A 22 14.62 8.32 -10.62
CA ILE A 22 14.50 7.91 -9.21
C ILE A 22 15.86 7.40 -8.70
N LEU A 23 16.58 6.60 -9.49
CA LEU A 23 17.94 6.15 -9.12
C LEU A 23 18.92 7.32 -9.03
N LEU A 24 18.80 8.32 -9.91
CA LEU A 24 19.58 9.56 -9.85
C LEU A 24 19.21 10.41 -8.63
N ILE A 25 17.94 10.46 -8.24
CA ILE A 25 17.51 11.12 -7.00
C ILE A 25 18.09 10.38 -5.79
N ILE A 26 17.99 9.06 -5.73
CA ILE A 26 18.55 8.23 -4.64
C ILE A 26 20.09 8.39 -4.57
N TYR A 27 20.76 8.39 -5.72
CA TYR A 27 22.20 8.66 -5.81
C TYR A 27 22.57 10.09 -5.42
N SER A 28 21.72 11.08 -5.71
CA SER A 28 21.90 12.46 -5.25
C SER A 28 21.73 12.58 -3.73
N PHE A 29 20.83 11.80 -3.13
CA PHE A 29 20.69 11.70 -1.68
C PHE A 29 21.90 11.06 -1.01
N SER A 30 22.56 10.08 -1.63
CA SER A 30 23.79 9.49 -1.08
C SER A 30 25.02 10.41 -1.22
N LEU A 31 25.00 11.34 -2.17
CA LEU A 31 26.00 12.41 -2.32
C LEU A 31 25.75 13.62 -1.42
N SER A 32 24.57 13.74 -0.82
CA SER A 32 24.22 14.87 0.04
C SER A 32 25.03 14.80 1.34
N SER A 33 25.90 15.79 1.55
CA SER A 33 26.71 15.92 2.77
C SER A 33 25.83 16.15 4.00
N GLU A 34 26.24 15.60 5.15
CA GLU A 34 25.51 15.80 6.41
C GLU A 34 25.40 17.29 6.77
N THR A 35 24.22 17.72 7.27
CA THR A 35 24.00 19.10 7.72
C THR A 35 24.50 19.31 9.16
N PRO A 36 24.84 20.55 9.57
CA PRO A 36 25.25 20.83 10.95
C PRO A 36 24.24 20.37 12.00
N ASN A 37 22.94 20.53 11.72
CA ASN A 37 21.86 20.06 12.58
C ASN A 37 21.85 18.52 12.73
N SER A 38 22.08 17.78 11.65
CA SER A 38 22.17 16.31 11.68
C SER A 38 23.39 15.83 12.46
N LEU A 39 24.53 16.52 12.34
CA LEU A 39 25.73 16.20 13.11
C LEU A 39 25.54 16.44 14.61
N VAL A 40 24.88 17.54 15.00
CA VAL A 40 24.50 17.82 16.40
C VAL A 40 23.50 16.76 16.92
N GLU A 41 22.52 16.36 16.09
CA GLU A 41 21.56 15.31 16.43
C GLU A 41 22.25 13.95 16.67
N LYS A 42 23.32 13.64 15.93
CA LYS A 42 24.14 12.43 16.14
C LYS A 42 25.16 12.54 17.28
N GLY A 43 25.23 13.70 17.96
CA GLY A 43 26.19 13.96 19.04
C GLY A 43 27.62 14.27 18.58
N ARG A 44 27.85 14.51 17.28
CA ARG A 44 29.16 14.81 16.67
C ARG A 44 29.40 16.32 16.65
N TYR A 45 29.57 16.91 17.83
CA TYR A 45 29.63 18.35 18.04
C TYR A 45 30.82 19.05 17.35
N GLU A 46 32.02 18.44 17.36
CA GLU A 46 33.22 19.03 16.74
C GLU A 46 33.14 19.08 15.21
N GLU A 47 32.59 18.03 14.59
CA GLU A 47 32.36 17.97 13.14
C GLU A 47 31.31 19.01 12.71
N ALA A 48 30.25 19.21 13.51
CA ALA A 48 29.25 20.24 13.27
C ALA A 48 29.86 21.66 13.32
N LYS A 49 30.73 21.95 14.29
CA LYS A 49 31.44 23.24 14.37
C LYS A 49 32.38 23.46 13.19
N ALA A 50 33.12 22.42 12.79
CA ALA A 50 34.02 22.49 11.64
C ALA A 50 33.25 22.76 10.33
N LEU A 51 32.08 22.13 10.16
CA LEU A 51 31.21 22.35 9.02
C LEU A 51 30.60 23.75 9.01
N LEU A 52 30.14 24.28 10.15
CA LEU A 52 29.64 25.66 10.27
C LEU A 52 30.72 26.69 9.92
N LYS A 53 31.97 26.48 10.37
CA LYS A 53 33.11 27.32 9.99
C LYS A 53 33.39 27.29 8.48
N ARG A 54 33.14 26.15 7.82
CA ARG A 54 33.30 25.99 6.37
C ARG A 54 32.18 26.70 5.58
N ILE A 55 30.96 26.73 6.11
CA ILE A 55 29.79 27.34 5.46
C ILE A 55 29.82 28.88 5.56
N HIS A 56 30.02 29.43 6.77
CA HIS A 56 29.96 30.88 6.99
C HIS A 56 31.31 31.61 6.79
N GLY A 57 32.40 30.86 6.58
CA GLY A 57 33.76 31.38 6.52
C GLY A 57 34.25 31.92 7.88
N VAL A 58 35.46 32.50 7.89
CA VAL A 58 36.20 32.91 9.11
C VAL A 58 35.59 34.14 9.83
N LYS A 59 34.52 34.75 9.31
CA LYS A 59 34.03 36.07 9.75
C LYS A 59 32.70 36.05 10.53
N ALA A 60 32.04 34.92 10.72
CA ALA A 60 30.77 34.84 11.45
C ALA A 60 30.95 34.33 12.89
N ASN A 61 30.06 34.72 13.79
CA ASN A 61 30.04 34.34 15.20
C ASN A 61 29.52 32.88 15.36
N VAL A 62 30.26 31.92 14.79
CA VAL A 62 29.88 30.49 14.66
C VAL A 62 29.50 29.84 16.00
N GLU A 63 30.11 30.29 17.09
CA GLU A 63 29.88 29.74 18.42
C GLU A 63 28.46 30.04 18.94
N VAL A 64 27.90 31.22 18.61
CA VAL A 64 26.54 31.62 19.01
C VAL A 64 25.51 30.78 18.27
N GLU A 65 25.68 30.62 16.97
CA GLU A 65 24.80 29.81 16.13
C GLU A 65 24.83 28.34 16.54
N PHE A 66 26.03 27.79 16.77
CA PHE A 66 26.19 26.41 17.26
C PHE A 66 25.48 26.22 18.62
N ASN A 67 25.63 27.16 19.55
CA ASN A 67 24.99 27.08 20.85
C ASN A 67 23.45 27.15 20.75
N ASN A 68 22.91 27.98 19.85
CA ASN A 68 21.47 28.04 19.58
C ASN A 68 20.95 26.71 19.01
N ILE A 69 21.68 26.09 18.08
CA ILE A 69 21.34 24.77 17.52
C ILE A 69 21.33 23.70 18.61
N VAL A 70 22.34 23.66 19.48
CA VAL A 70 22.44 22.69 20.58
C VAL A 70 21.31 22.90 21.61
N ALA A 71 20.98 24.15 21.93
CA ALA A 71 19.87 24.48 22.84
C ALA A 71 18.53 24.03 22.26
N ALA A 72 18.22 24.41 21.01
CA ALA A 72 17.00 24.00 20.32
C ALA A 72 16.89 22.48 20.16
N MET A 73 18.01 21.77 19.95
CA MET A 73 18.03 20.32 19.88
C MET A 73 17.71 19.67 21.23
N LYS A 74 18.32 20.17 22.33
CA LYS A 74 18.02 19.69 23.68
C LYS A 74 16.55 19.85 24.03
N GLU A 75 15.94 20.98 23.68
CA GLU A 75 14.50 21.22 23.83
C GLU A 75 13.68 20.21 23.01
N SER A 76 14.04 19.99 21.75
CA SER A 76 13.33 19.03 20.88
C SER A 76 13.35 17.59 21.38
N ARG A 77 14.47 17.13 21.97
CA ARG A 77 14.61 15.77 22.52
C ARG A 77 13.75 15.54 23.77
N LEU A 78 13.41 16.60 24.49
CA LEU A 78 12.57 16.52 25.69
C LEU A 78 11.07 16.39 25.35
N VAL A 79 10.69 16.59 24.08
CA VAL A 79 9.31 16.48 23.62
C VAL A 79 8.94 15.02 23.33
N GLN A 80 8.30 14.36 24.29
CA GLN A 80 7.88 12.96 24.17
C GLN A 80 6.70 12.72 23.21
N ASN A 81 5.96 13.75 22.78
CA ASN A 81 4.77 13.60 21.92
C ASN A 81 4.58 14.76 20.93
N PRO A 82 5.26 14.75 19.76
CA PRO A 82 5.17 15.82 18.75
C PRO A 82 3.75 16.06 18.22
N TRP A 83 3.00 14.98 17.91
CA TRP A 83 1.63 15.06 17.37
C TRP A 83 0.62 15.66 18.34
N LYS A 84 0.68 15.25 19.62
CA LYS A 84 -0.20 15.78 20.66
C LYS A 84 0.09 17.25 20.94
N ASN A 85 1.36 17.64 20.89
CA ASN A 85 1.78 19.02 21.07
C ASN A 85 1.35 19.92 19.90
N LEU A 86 1.47 19.44 18.66
CA LEU A 86 1.06 20.17 17.45
C LEU A 86 -0.43 20.56 17.48
N VAL A 87 -1.30 19.67 17.98
CA VAL A 87 -2.75 19.91 18.03
C VAL A 87 -3.17 20.69 19.29
N ASN A 88 -2.59 20.36 20.46
CA ASN A 88 -3.08 20.88 21.74
C ASN A 88 -2.44 22.20 22.15
N LYS A 89 -1.21 22.52 21.72
CA LYS A 89 -0.56 23.78 22.09
C LYS A 89 -1.10 24.92 21.23
N LYS A 90 -1.66 25.94 21.88
CA LYS A 90 -2.21 27.13 21.20
C LYS A 90 -1.16 27.88 20.37
N CYS A 91 0.11 27.87 20.81
CA CYS A 91 1.22 28.56 20.15
C CYS A 91 1.57 28.00 18.76
N TYR A 92 1.14 26.77 18.42
CA TYR A 92 1.39 26.13 17.13
C TYR A 92 0.24 26.26 16.12
N ARG A 93 -0.90 26.84 16.54
CA ARG A 93 -2.08 27.05 15.68
C ARG A 93 -1.82 27.97 14.47
N PRO A 94 -1.05 29.09 14.58
CA PRO A 94 -0.71 29.91 13.42
C PRO A 94 0.03 29.13 12.34
N GLN A 95 1.03 28.35 12.77
CA GLN A 95 1.89 27.58 11.88
C GLN A 95 1.12 26.41 11.26
N LEU A 96 0.28 25.72 12.04
CA LEU A 96 -0.59 24.65 11.55
C LEU A 96 -1.63 25.15 10.53
N ALA A 97 -2.19 26.35 10.74
CA ALA A 97 -3.10 26.95 9.77
C ALA A 97 -2.42 27.18 8.42
N MET A 98 -1.18 27.70 8.43
CA MET A 98 -0.38 27.89 7.21
C MET A 98 -0.01 26.55 6.55
N SER A 99 0.35 25.55 7.34
CA SER A 99 0.77 24.24 6.83
C SER A 99 -0.37 23.44 6.19
N ILE A 100 -1.62 23.79 6.47
CA ILE A 100 -2.83 23.24 5.85
C ILE A 100 -3.27 24.10 4.66
N LEU A 101 -3.36 25.43 4.83
CA LEU A 101 -3.95 26.31 3.82
C LEU A 101 -3.05 26.55 2.61
N ILE A 102 -1.73 26.65 2.80
CA ILE A 102 -0.78 26.87 1.69
C ILE A 102 -0.81 25.72 0.68
N PRO A 103 -0.61 24.44 1.07
CA PRO A 103 -0.70 23.32 0.12
C PRO A 103 -2.10 23.14 -0.47
N LEU A 104 -3.15 23.46 0.30
CA LEU A 104 -4.52 23.47 -0.21
C LEU A 104 -4.63 24.49 -1.35
N PHE A 105 -4.28 25.75 -1.10
CA PHE A 105 -4.33 26.81 -2.10
C PHE A 105 -3.44 26.53 -3.30
N GLN A 106 -2.26 25.92 -3.10
CA GLN A 106 -1.37 25.49 -4.17
C GLN A 106 -2.08 24.59 -5.18
N GLN A 107 -2.86 23.61 -4.72
CA GLN A 107 -3.65 22.74 -5.61
C GLN A 107 -4.81 23.49 -6.26
N PHE A 108 -5.49 24.32 -5.48
CA PHE A 108 -6.63 25.13 -5.93
C PHE A 108 -6.27 26.29 -6.87
N THR A 109 -4.98 26.53 -7.15
CA THR A 109 -4.56 27.44 -8.23
C THR A 109 -5.02 26.96 -9.61
N GLY A 110 -5.25 25.65 -9.78
CA GLY A 110 -5.58 25.02 -11.07
C GLY A 110 -4.36 24.54 -11.86
N ILE A 111 -3.14 24.60 -11.30
CA ILE A 111 -1.94 24.17 -12.02
C ILE A 111 -1.92 22.65 -12.30
N SER A 112 -2.37 21.84 -11.35
CA SER A 112 -2.40 20.37 -11.47
C SER A 112 -3.27 19.94 -12.64
N VAL A 113 -4.36 20.66 -12.87
CA VAL A 113 -5.24 20.47 -14.02
C VAL A 113 -4.51 20.69 -15.33
N ILE A 114 -3.77 21.81 -15.47
CA ILE A 114 -3.06 22.13 -16.71
C ILE A 114 -1.94 21.13 -16.96
N ILE A 115 -1.28 20.63 -15.91
CA ILE A 115 -0.24 19.61 -16.04
C ILE A 115 -0.84 18.27 -16.49
N PHE A 116 -1.97 17.83 -15.91
CA PHE A 116 -2.57 16.54 -16.23
C PHE A 116 -3.35 16.54 -17.56
N TYR A 117 -4.11 17.61 -17.82
CA TYR A 117 -5.03 17.74 -18.96
C TYR A 117 -4.54 18.72 -20.04
N GLY A 118 -3.30 19.23 -19.92
CA GLY A 118 -2.69 20.15 -20.89
C GLY A 118 -2.88 19.73 -22.35
N PRO A 119 -2.56 18.49 -22.75
CA PRO A 119 -2.77 18.02 -24.12
C PRO A 119 -4.23 18.10 -24.58
N LEU A 120 -5.19 17.80 -23.70
CA LEU A 120 -6.63 17.87 -24.00
C LEU A 120 -7.07 19.32 -24.20
N LEU A 121 -6.61 20.24 -23.35
CA LEU A 121 -6.87 21.67 -23.48
C LEU A 121 -6.34 22.21 -24.82
N PHE A 122 -5.08 21.93 -25.17
CA PHE A 122 -4.51 22.37 -26.45
C PHE A 122 -5.18 21.73 -27.67
N GLN A 123 -5.68 20.50 -27.54
CA GLN A 123 -6.45 19.84 -28.60
C GLN A 123 -7.80 20.53 -28.81
N THR A 124 -8.52 20.88 -27.74
CA THR A 124 -9.81 21.59 -27.84
C THR A 124 -9.70 23.01 -28.43
N ILE A 125 -8.52 23.61 -28.39
CA ILE A 125 -8.23 24.97 -28.91
C ILE A 125 -7.85 24.94 -30.41
N GLY A 126 -7.67 23.76 -31.02
CA GLY A 126 -7.41 23.61 -32.47
C GLY A 126 -6.01 23.10 -32.85
N PHE A 127 -5.16 22.73 -31.88
CA PHE A 127 -3.83 22.15 -32.14
C PHE A 127 -3.87 20.61 -32.23
N GLU A 128 -4.72 20.04 -33.08
CA GLU A 128 -4.95 18.57 -33.10
C GLU A 128 -3.70 17.73 -33.39
N ARG A 129 -2.78 18.23 -34.23
CA ARG A 129 -1.63 17.41 -34.69
C ARG A 129 -0.47 17.39 -33.68
N ASN A 130 -0.21 18.51 -32.97
CA ASN A 130 0.99 18.74 -32.14
C ASN A 130 0.72 19.15 -30.67
N ALA A 131 -0.54 19.17 -30.21
CA ALA A 131 -0.92 19.62 -28.85
C ALA A 131 -0.10 18.96 -27.71
N SER A 132 0.14 17.64 -27.78
CA SER A 132 0.89 16.92 -26.76
C SER A 132 2.36 17.34 -26.68
N HIS A 133 2.99 17.60 -27.83
CA HIS A 133 4.39 18.01 -27.91
C HIS A 133 4.59 19.44 -27.42
N ILE A 134 3.70 20.36 -27.82
CA ILE A 134 3.73 21.76 -27.39
C ILE A 134 3.51 21.83 -25.87
N SER A 135 2.51 21.12 -25.34
CA SER A 135 2.25 21.07 -23.90
C SER A 135 3.46 20.59 -23.10
N ALA A 136 4.16 19.55 -23.57
CA ALA A 136 5.31 18.98 -22.87
C ALA A 136 6.53 19.91 -22.89
N ILE A 137 6.81 20.56 -24.02
CA ILE A 137 7.92 21.53 -24.14
C ILE A 137 7.66 22.75 -23.25
N VAL A 138 6.44 23.27 -23.27
CA VAL A 138 6.01 24.40 -22.44
C VAL A 138 6.22 24.10 -20.95
N ILE A 139 5.73 22.94 -20.50
CA ILE A 139 5.88 22.51 -19.11
C ILE A 139 7.36 22.33 -18.77
N GLY A 140 8.13 21.64 -19.61
CA GLY A 140 9.56 21.39 -19.39
C GLY A 140 10.40 22.67 -19.27
N ILE A 141 10.18 23.65 -20.16
CA ILE A 141 10.88 24.95 -20.11
C ILE A 141 10.51 25.73 -18.84
N ALA A 142 9.22 25.75 -18.48
CA ALA A 142 8.76 26.44 -17.27
C ALA A 142 9.43 25.87 -16.00
N TYR A 143 9.55 24.54 -15.90
CA TYR A 143 10.23 23.90 -14.78
C TYR A 143 11.76 24.11 -14.79
N LEU A 144 12.40 24.09 -15.97
CA LEU A 144 13.83 24.39 -16.09
C LEU A 144 14.15 25.82 -15.64
N LEU A 145 13.36 26.80 -16.08
CA LEU A 145 13.51 28.20 -15.66
C LEU A 145 13.32 28.36 -14.14
N ALA A 146 12.37 27.65 -13.55
CA ALA A 146 12.18 27.66 -12.11
C ALA A 146 13.37 27.10 -11.33
N ILE A 147 13.99 26.01 -11.80
CA ILE A 147 15.19 25.45 -11.18
C ILE A 147 16.35 26.44 -11.27
N VAL A 148 16.54 27.09 -12.42
CA VAL A 148 17.58 28.13 -12.60
C VAL A 148 17.35 29.29 -11.64
N VAL A 149 16.10 29.77 -11.49
CA VAL A 149 15.76 30.86 -10.56
C VAL A 149 15.92 30.43 -9.10
N LEU A 150 15.63 29.18 -8.72
CA LEU A 150 15.91 28.67 -7.38
C LEU A 150 17.41 28.60 -7.07
N ILE A 151 18.23 28.21 -8.05
CA ILE A 151 19.68 28.13 -7.91
C ILE A 151 20.28 29.54 -7.86
N CYS A 152 19.90 30.43 -8.78
CA CYS A 152 20.34 31.82 -8.75
C CYS A 152 19.79 32.58 -7.54
N GLY A 153 18.60 32.21 -7.08
CA GLY A 153 17.91 32.74 -5.91
C GLY A 153 18.46 32.23 -4.57
N SER A 154 19.29 31.19 -4.55
CA SER A 154 19.96 30.71 -3.33
C SER A 154 21.36 31.31 -3.12
N ASP A 155 21.88 32.04 -4.12
CA ASP A 155 23.20 32.67 -4.05
C ASP A 155 23.12 34.03 -3.34
N HIS A 156 23.96 34.27 -2.32
CA HIS A 156 23.94 35.49 -1.48
C HIS A 156 24.09 36.80 -2.29
N ARG A 157 24.59 36.73 -3.53
CA ARG A 157 24.73 37.89 -4.43
C ARG A 157 23.45 38.28 -5.17
N TRP A 158 22.53 37.33 -5.38
CA TRP A 158 21.31 37.48 -6.20
C TRP A 158 20.03 36.96 -5.51
N GLY A 159 20.13 36.48 -4.28
CA GLY A 159 19.17 35.56 -3.69
C GLY A 159 17.86 36.12 -3.10
N SER A 160 16.94 35.18 -2.87
CA SER A 160 15.66 35.28 -2.14
C SER A 160 15.80 35.90 -0.74
N ASP A 161 17.00 36.08 -0.19
CA ASP A 161 17.21 36.82 1.06
C ASP A 161 17.04 38.34 0.88
N ARG A 162 17.09 38.85 -0.37
CA ARG A 162 16.70 40.24 -0.68
C ARG A 162 15.20 40.40 -0.83
N TRP A 163 14.52 39.43 -1.46
CA TRP A 163 13.09 39.48 -1.78
C TRP A 163 12.30 38.62 -0.79
N GLY A 164 11.49 39.26 0.06
CA GLY A 164 10.72 38.58 1.09
C GLY A 164 9.89 37.39 0.55
N ARG A 165 9.77 36.31 1.33
CA ARG A 165 9.00 35.11 0.98
C ARG A 165 7.54 35.46 0.64
N ARG A 166 6.96 36.43 1.36
CA ARG A 166 5.61 36.92 1.10
C ARG A 166 5.53 37.70 -0.23
N SER A 167 6.55 38.48 -0.57
CA SER A 167 6.59 39.22 -1.85
C SER A 167 6.55 38.29 -3.06
N LEU A 168 7.24 37.15 -3.00
CA LEU A 168 7.23 36.14 -4.07
C LEU A 168 5.84 35.51 -4.25
N PHE A 169 5.15 35.17 -3.15
CA PHE A 169 3.77 34.68 -3.20
C PHE A 169 2.81 35.69 -3.83
N LEU A 170 3.00 36.98 -3.54
CA LEU A 170 2.17 38.06 -4.10
C LEU A 170 2.44 38.31 -5.58
N GLU A 171 3.70 38.39 -5.99
CA GLU A 171 4.10 38.63 -7.39
C GLU A 171 3.51 37.56 -8.32
N SER A 172 3.75 36.29 -7.96
CA SER A 172 3.20 35.15 -8.70
C SER A 172 1.66 35.09 -8.67
N GLY A 173 1.02 35.40 -7.53
CA GLY A 173 -0.44 35.45 -7.43
C GLY A 173 -1.06 36.49 -8.37
N ILE A 174 -0.46 37.68 -8.45
CA ILE A 174 -0.89 38.75 -9.38
C ILE A 174 -0.66 38.31 -10.83
N GLN A 175 0.50 37.75 -11.14
CA GLN A 175 0.82 37.28 -12.49
C GLN A 175 -0.16 36.19 -12.94
N MET A 176 -0.44 35.21 -12.08
CA MET A 176 -1.42 34.14 -12.33
C MET A 176 -2.81 34.69 -12.61
N PHE A 177 -3.27 35.64 -11.77
CA PHE A 177 -4.57 36.28 -11.95
C PHE A 177 -4.69 36.97 -13.31
N ILE A 178 -3.68 37.77 -13.70
CA ILE A 178 -3.69 38.52 -14.98
C ILE A 178 -3.82 37.56 -16.16
N PHE A 179 -2.99 36.51 -16.22
CA PHE A 179 -2.99 35.59 -17.35
C PHE A 179 -4.23 34.68 -17.36
N GLN A 180 -4.74 34.28 -16.19
CA GLN A 180 -5.94 33.47 -16.10
C GLN A 180 -7.22 34.26 -16.47
N MET A 181 -7.27 35.55 -16.11
CA MET A 181 -8.32 36.45 -16.57
C MET A 181 -8.22 36.73 -18.07
N ALA A 182 -7.01 36.89 -18.61
CA ALA A 182 -6.80 37.03 -20.06
C ALA A 182 -7.32 35.81 -20.83
N VAL A 183 -7.02 34.59 -20.34
CA VAL A 183 -7.55 33.33 -20.90
C VAL A 183 -9.08 33.31 -20.85
N ALA A 184 -9.68 33.68 -19.70
CA ALA A 184 -11.14 33.71 -19.57
C ALA A 184 -11.80 34.70 -20.54
N VAL A 185 -11.25 35.91 -20.67
CA VAL A 185 -11.77 36.96 -21.58
C VAL A 185 -11.69 36.53 -23.04
N VAL A 186 -10.58 35.93 -23.47
CA VAL A 186 -10.43 35.43 -24.85
C VAL A 186 -11.43 34.32 -25.16
N LEU A 187 -11.64 33.38 -24.22
CA LEU A 187 -12.58 32.27 -24.39
C LEU A 187 -14.05 32.72 -24.34
N ILE A 188 -14.39 33.73 -23.54
CA ILE A 188 -15.72 34.33 -23.50
C ILE A 188 -15.98 35.14 -24.77
N GLY A 189 -15.00 35.92 -25.22
CA GLY A 189 -15.08 36.68 -26.47
C GLY A 189 -15.32 35.77 -27.68
N TRP A 190 -14.72 34.58 -27.69
CA TRP A 190 -15.01 33.56 -28.70
C TRP A 190 -16.44 33.00 -28.61
N ARG A 191 -16.95 32.73 -27.39
CA ARG A 191 -18.32 32.23 -27.18
C ARG A 191 -19.40 33.17 -27.75
N PHE A 192 -19.13 34.48 -27.81
CA PHE A 192 -20.03 35.50 -28.35
C PHE A 192 -19.77 35.86 -29.82
N SER A 193 -18.79 35.23 -30.48
CA SER A 193 -18.50 35.45 -31.90
C SER A 193 -19.07 34.29 -32.72
N ASP A 194 -19.98 34.56 -33.65
CA ASP A 194 -20.64 33.57 -34.53
C ASP A 194 -19.68 32.86 -35.53
N SER A 195 -18.37 33.05 -35.41
CA SER A 195 -17.35 32.45 -36.27
C SER A 195 -16.93 31.06 -35.78
N THR A 196 -17.09 30.05 -36.64
CA THR A 196 -16.73 28.64 -36.42
C THR A 196 -15.22 28.37 -36.39
N THR A 197 -14.37 29.37 -36.61
CA THR A 197 -12.91 29.23 -36.62
C THR A 197 -12.24 30.36 -35.82
N ILE A 198 -11.34 30.00 -34.91
CA ILE A 198 -10.56 30.96 -34.11
C ILE A 198 -9.48 31.56 -35.04
N PRO A 199 -9.37 32.90 -35.17
CA PRO A 199 -8.28 33.54 -35.88
C PRO A 199 -6.91 33.07 -35.37
N SER A 200 -5.93 32.84 -36.25
CA SER A 200 -4.61 32.30 -35.85
C SER A 200 -3.92 33.15 -34.76
N TRP A 201 -4.07 34.47 -34.80
CA TRP A 201 -3.50 35.39 -33.82
C TRP A 201 -4.10 35.24 -32.41
N SER A 202 -5.39 34.92 -32.29
CA SER A 202 -6.04 34.75 -30.97
C SER A 202 -5.73 33.38 -30.37
N THR A 203 -5.55 32.36 -31.21
CA THR A 203 -5.03 31.04 -30.82
C THR A 203 -3.60 31.14 -30.28
N GLU A 204 -2.71 31.87 -30.95
CA GLU A 204 -1.32 32.11 -30.51
C GLU A 204 -1.25 32.93 -29.21
N ALA A 205 -2.09 33.96 -29.08
CA ALA A 205 -2.20 34.75 -27.86
C ALA A 205 -2.69 33.91 -26.67
N LEU A 206 -3.69 33.04 -26.88
CA LEU A 206 -4.22 32.16 -25.85
C LEU A 206 -3.17 31.17 -25.32
N VAL A 207 -2.41 30.53 -26.22
CA VAL A 207 -1.30 29.63 -25.85
C VAL A 207 -0.24 30.38 -25.04
N THR A 208 0.10 31.61 -25.45
CA THR A 208 1.07 32.45 -24.75
C THR A 208 0.58 32.83 -23.35
N CYS A 209 -0.70 33.16 -23.17
CA CYS A 209 -1.26 33.45 -21.85
C CYS A 209 -1.24 32.21 -20.93
N ILE A 210 -1.58 31.03 -21.46
CA ILE A 210 -1.49 29.77 -20.69
C ILE A 210 -0.04 29.48 -20.31
N PHE A 211 0.92 29.70 -21.22
CA PHE A 211 2.35 29.54 -20.94
C PHE A 211 2.80 30.44 -19.79
N MET A 212 2.46 31.73 -19.85
CA MET A 212 2.84 32.70 -18.82
C MET A 212 2.19 32.40 -17.46
N TYR A 213 0.97 31.87 -17.45
CA TYR A 213 0.34 31.35 -16.23
C TYR A 213 1.11 30.15 -15.65
N VAL A 214 1.54 29.19 -16.50
CA VAL A 214 2.29 28.00 -16.04
C VAL A 214 3.66 28.39 -15.49
N VAL A 215 4.35 29.36 -16.10
CA VAL A 215 5.66 29.85 -15.64
C VAL A 215 5.54 30.63 -14.32
N ALA A 216 4.41 31.28 -14.07
CA ALA A 216 4.17 32.02 -12.83
C ALA A 216 4.10 31.13 -11.57
N PHE A 217 3.86 29.83 -11.73
CA PHE A 217 3.76 28.89 -10.60
C PHE A 217 5.12 28.47 -10.02
N PRO A 218 6.05 27.89 -10.80
CA PRO A 218 7.20 27.20 -10.23
C PRO A 218 8.32 28.11 -9.71
N TRP A 219 8.33 29.42 -9.98
CA TRP A 219 9.25 30.35 -9.31
C TRP A 219 8.79 30.83 -7.92
N SER A 220 7.55 30.52 -7.51
CA SER A 220 7.00 30.95 -6.22
C SER A 220 6.18 29.83 -5.56
N TRP A 221 4.88 29.72 -5.87
CA TRP A 221 3.96 28.77 -5.23
C TRP A 221 4.40 27.31 -5.31
N GLY A 222 5.11 26.92 -6.37
CA GLY A 222 5.68 25.59 -6.52
C GLY A 222 6.65 25.22 -5.39
N PRO A 223 7.84 25.85 -5.31
CA PRO A 223 8.83 25.56 -4.29
C PRO A 223 8.46 26.10 -2.91
N LEU A 224 7.91 27.31 -2.82
CA LEU A 224 7.60 27.94 -1.53
C LEU A 224 6.46 27.23 -0.79
N GLY A 225 5.57 26.55 -1.52
CA GLY A 225 4.54 25.69 -0.91
C GLY A 225 5.12 24.57 -0.05
N TRP A 226 6.35 24.12 -0.34
CA TRP A 226 7.07 23.11 0.44
C TRP A 226 8.05 23.73 1.44
N PHE A 227 8.82 24.74 1.02
CA PHE A 227 9.82 25.37 1.88
C PHE A 227 9.21 26.14 3.04
N TYR A 228 8.16 26.91 2.80
CA TYR A 228 7.59 27.76 3.85
C TYR A 228 7.02 26.96 5.03
N PRO A 229 6.21 25.90 4.83
CA PRO A 229 5.84 25.01 5.93
C PRO A 229 7.05 24.36 6.62
N SER A 230 8.20 24.21 5.97
CA SER A 230 9.40 23.62 6.61
C SER A 230 10.17 24.64 7.47
N GLU A 231 10.09 25.92 7.11
CA GLU A 231 10.77 27.05 7.78
C GLU A 231 9.97 27.59 8.97
N ILE A 232 8.63 27.47 8.99
CA ILE A 232 7.81 28.04 10.07
C ILE A 232 7.77 27.22 11.36
N PHE A 233 8.06 25.91 11.30
CA PHE A 233 7.97 25.04 12.48
C PHE A 233 9.31 24.88 13.20
N PRO A 234 9.31 24.93 14.54
CA PRO A 234 10.47 24.55 15.32
C PRO A 234 10.79 23.07 15.11
N LEU A 235 12.06 22.70 15.32
CA LEU A 235 12.58 21.36 15.06
C LEU A 235 11.76 20.25 15.74
N GLU A 236 11.18 20.52 16.91
CA GLU A 236 10.44 19.54 17.71
C GLU A 236 9.17 18.98 17.04
N VAL A 237 8.46 19.80 16.27
CA VAL A 237 7.16 19.42 15.64
C VAL A 237 7.22 19.41 14.12
N ARG A 238 8.38 19.76 13.53
CA ARG A 238 8.55 19.94 12.09
C ARG A 238 8.20 18.68 11.30
N SER A 239 8.65 17.51 11.73
CA SER A 239 8.37 16.24 11.04
C SER A 239 6.88 15.90 11.01
N ALA A 240 6.19 16.03 12.16
CA ALA A 240 4.75 15.81 12.26
C ALA A 240 3.96 16.79 11.38
N ALA A 241 4.34 18.06 11.38
CA ALA A 241 3.67 19.08 10.58
C ALA A 241 3.90 18.93 9.06
N GLN A 242 5.11 18.51 8.65
CA GLN A 242 5.40 18.19 7.24
C GLN A 242 4.54 17.05 6.72
N ASN A 243 4.30 16.01 7.54
CA ASN A 243 3.36 14.95 7.18
C ASN A 243 1.94 15.47 6.95
N VAL A 244 1.48 16.43 7.77
CA VAL A 244 0.18 17.09 7.57
C VAL A 244 0.15 17.87 6.24
N THR A 245 1.19 18.64 5.94
CA THR A 245 1.30 19.39 4.66
C THR A 245 1.25 18.46 3.46
N ILE A 246 1.98 17.34 3.50
CA ILE A 246 1.97 16.32 2.43
C ILE A 246 0.56 15.71 2.28
N ALA A 247 -0.06 15.30 3.40
CA ALA A 247 -1.38 14.70 3.38
C ALA A 247 -2.46 15.63 2.80
N VAL A 248 -2.45 16.91 3.21
CA VAL A 248 -3.39 17.92 2.68
C VAL A 248 -3.15 18.18 1.20
N ASN A 249 -1.89 18.30 0.79
CA ASN A 249 -1.54 18.49 -0.62
C ASN A 249 -2.05 17.33 -1.50
N MET A 250 -1.83 16.08 -1.07
CA MET A 250 -2.26 14.89 -1.81
C MET A 250 -3.79 14.77 -1.85
N LEU A 251 -4.47 15.04 -0.73
CA LEU A 251 -5.93 15.03 -0.67
C LEU A 251 -6.55 16.10 -1.58
N ALA A 252 -6.00 17.32 -1.56
CA ALA A 252 -6.46 18.41 -2.41
C ALA A 252 -6.23 18.13 -3.90
N ALA A 253 -5.07 17.55 -4.25
CA ALA A 253 -4.77 17.10 -5.60
C ALA A 253 -5.78 16.03 -6.08
N PHE A 254 -6.11 15.06 -5.22
CA PHE A 254 -7.12 14.04 -5.49
C PHE A 254 -8.49 14.65 -5.75
N ILE A 255 -8.97 15.55 -4.88
CA ILE A 255 -10.28 16.21 -5.03
C ILE A 255 -10.35 16.95 -6.37
N ILE A 256 -9.36 17.79 -6.69
CA ILE A 256 -9.36 18.54 -7.94
C ILE A 256 -9.27 17.59 -9.15
N GLY A 257 -8.44 16.55 -9.08
CA GLY A 257 -8.34 15.55 -10.13
C GLY A 257 -9.66 14.88 -10.48
N GLN A 258 -10.48 14.57 -9.47
CA GLN A 258 -11.80 13.92 -9.64
C GLN A 258 -12.86 14.88 -10.18
N PHE A 259 -12.96 16.09 -9.63
CA PHE A 259 -14.03 17.02 -9.98
C PHE A 259 -13.75 17.87 -11.21
N PHE A 260 -12.49 17.97 -11.66
CA PHE A 260 -12.10 18.89 -12.73
C PHE A 260 -12.85 18.63 -14.04
N LEU A 261 -12.91 17.38 -14.54
CA LEU A 261 -13.59 17.10 -15.81
C LEU A 261 -15.08 17.48 -15.74
N THR A 262 -15.75 17.13 -14.64
CA THR A 262 -17.15 17.49 -14.41
C THR A 262 -17.32 19.01 -14.39
N MET A 263 -16.42 19.73 -13.71
CA MET A 263 -16.44 21.19 -13.67
C MET A 263 -16.21 21.80 -15.06
N PHE A 264 -15.28 21.25 -15.84
CA PHE A 264 -14.97 21.66 -17.21
C PHE A 264 -16.14 21.44 -18.17
N CYS A 265 -16.80 20.28 -18.11
CA CYS A 265 -17.97 19.98 -18.93
C CYS A 265 -19.17 20.88 -18.61
N THR A 266 -19.35 21.24 -17.32
CA THR A 266 -20.53 22.00 -16.87
C THR A 266 -20.35 23.51 -17.01
N MET A 267 -19.17 24.04 -16.63
CA MET A 267 -18.90 25.48 -16.59
C MET A 267 -18.10 25.98 -17.80
N GLN A 268 -17.52 25.08 -18.61
CA GLN A 268 -16.72 25.40 -19.81
C GLN A 268 -15.66 26.49 -19.52
N SER A 269 -15.76 27.67 -20.13
CA SER A 269 -14.85 28.80 -19.90
C SER A 269 -14.97 29.42 -18.50
N GLY A 270 -16.08 29.21 -17.79
CA GLY A 270 -16.30 29.68 -16.42
C GLY A 270 -15.35 29.04 -15.39
N VAL A 271 -14.71 27.92 -15.73
CA VAL A 271 -13.71 27.27 -14.87
C VAL A 271 -12.49 28.15 -14.63
N PHE A 272 -12.04 28.88 -15.65
CA PHE A 272 -10.88 29.78 -15.51
C PHE A 272 -11.20 30.99 -14.62
N ILE A 273 -12.45 31.49 -14.66
CA ILE A 273 -12.90 32.56 -13.75
C ILE A 273 -12.95 32.07 -12.31
N PHE A 274 -13.46 30.86 -12.09
CA PHE A 274 -13.49 30.26 -10.75
C PHE A 274 -12.09 30.18 -10.16
N PHE A 275 -11.12 29.64 -10.90
CA PHE A 275 -9.75 29.56 -10.42
C PHE A 275 -9.10 30.95 -10.25
N ALA A 276 -9.37 31.91 -11.13
CA ALA A 276 -8.90 33.29 -10.96
C ALA A 276 -9.44 33.93 -9.67
N PHE A 277 -10.72 33.71 -9.34
CA PHE A 277 -11.31 34.15 -8.07
C PHE A 277 -10.62 33.51 -6.87
N VAL A 278 -10.33 32.22 -6.94
CA VAL A 278 -9.60 31.49 -5.88
C VAL A 278 -8.16 32.01 -5.74
N VAL A 279 -7.47 32.33 -6.83
CA VAL A 279 -6.13 32.94 -6.80
C VAL A 279 -6.15 34.31 -6.11
N VAL A 280 -7.18 35.13 -6.32
CA VAL A 280 -7.33 36.41 -5.60
C VAL A 280 -7.53 36.18 -4.11
N MET A 281 -8.42 35.24 -3.74
CA MET A 281 -8.67 34.90 -2.34
C MET A 281 -7.40 34.39 -1.65
N MET A 282 -6.64 33.53 -2.31
CA MET A 282 -5.36 33.01 -1.86
C MET A 282 -4.31 34.12 -1.69
N THR A 283 -4.16 34.99 -2.69
CA THR A 283 -3.20 36.10 -2.66
C THR A 283 -3.54 37.08 -1.54
N MET A 284 -4.82 37.38 -1.34
CA MET A 284 -5.31 38.22 -0.24
C MET A 284 -5.05 37.58 1.13
N TYR A 285 -5.22 36.26 1.24
CA TYR A 285 -4.89 35.52 2.46
C TYR A 285 -3.40 35.64 2.81
N CYS A 286 -2.51 35.41 1.83
CA CYS A 286 -1.07 35.58 2.02
C CYS A 286 -0.69 37.03 2.37
N TYR A 287 -1.40 38.01 1.81
CA TYR A 287 -1.18 39.42 2.18
C TYR A 287 -1.56 39.69 3.65
N ILE A 288 -2.67 39.17 4.16
CA ILE A 288 -3.16 39.55 5.49
C ILE A 288 -2.49 38.76 6.61
N PHE A 289 -2.31 37.45 6.42
CA PHE A 289 -2.00 36.52 7.51
C PHE A 289 -0.57 36.00 7.50
N MET A 290 0.16 36.13 6.39
CA MET A 290 1.51 35.59 6.27
C MET A 290 2.55 36.58 6.83
N PRO A 291 3.30 36.22 7.89
CA PRO A 291 4.43 37.01 8.34
C PRO A 291 5.60 36.95 7.35
N GLU A 292 6.41 38.01 7.31
CA GLU A 292 7.61 38.08 6.48
C GLU A 292 8.77 37.32 7.17
N ALA A 293 9.24 36.23 6.56
CA ALA A 293 10.30 35.36 7.11
C ALA A 293 11.72 35.78 6.67
N LYS A 294 11.98 37.09 6.53
CA LYS A 294 13.21 37.60 5.93
C LYS A 294 14.39 37.61 6.92
N ASN A 295 15.52 36.99 6.55
CA ASN A 295 16.81 37.00 7.27
C ASN A 295 16.76 36.55 8.74
N MET A 296 15.78 35.72 9.11
CA MET A 296 15.64 35.19 10.48
C MET A 296 15.99 33.70 10.50
N PRO A 297 16.91 33.26 11.36
CA PRO A 297 17.14 31.83 11.57
C PRO A 297 15.84 31.17 12.10
N VAL A 298 15.64 29.88 11.76
CA VAL A 298 14.38 29.16 12.00
C VAL A 298 14.01 29.13 13.50
N GLU A 299 15.01 29.18 14.36
CA GLU A 299 14.89 29.21 15.82
C GLU A 299 14.24 30.50 16.33
N GLU A 300 14.33 31.61 15.59
CA GLU A 300 13.76 32.91 15.97
C GLU A 300 12.37 33.19 15.37
N MET A 301 11.84 32.27 14.55
CA MET A 301 10.55 32.44 13.89
C MET A 301 9.40 32.72 14.87
N THR A 302 9.48 32.18 16.09
CA THR A 302 8.52 32.41 17.19
C THR A 302 8.37 33.90 17.55
N LYS A 303 9.42 34.72 17.41
CA LYS A 303 9.37 36.17 17.66
C LYS A 303 8.50 36.87 16.61
N VAL A 304 8.64 36.50 15.33
CA VAL A 304 7.86 37.07 14.22
C VAL A 304 6.36 36.83 14.40
N TRP A 305 5.98 35.64 14.85
CA TRP A 305 4.57 35.31 15.14
C TRP A 305 4.00 36.11 16.32
N ARG A 306 4.85 36.51 17.28
CA ARG A 306 4.46 37.34 18.44
C ARG A 306 4.26 38.80 18.05
N ASP A 307 5.01 39.30 17.08
CA ASP A 307 4.91 40.69 16.60
C ASP A 307 3.77 40.88 15.59
N HIS A 308 3.22 39.81 15.04
CA HIS A 308 2.12 39.87 14.09
C HIS A 308 0.79 40.29 14.74
N TRP A 309 0.13 41.32 14.19
CA TRP A 309 -1.09 41.93 14.72
C TRP A 309 -2.21 40.93 15.05
N PHE A 310 -2.42 39.92 14.21
CA PHE A 310 -3.47 38.90 14.39
C PHE A 310 -3.04 37.66 15.19
N TRP A 311 -1.79 37.21 15.04
CA TRP A 311 -1.34 35.92 15.58
C TRP A 311 -0.78 36.05 17.01
N ARG A 312 -0.42 37.26 17.44
CA ARG A 312 0.04 37.58 18.80
C ARG A 312 -0.87 37.01 19.90
N ARG A 313 -2.19 37.00 19.68
CA ARG A 313 -3.18 36.46 20.63
C ARG A 313 -3.02 34.97 20.97
N TYR A 314 -2.34 34.21 20.12
CA TYR A 314 -2.07 32.79 20.34
C TYR A 314 -0.66 32.52 20.87
N MET A 315 0.20 33.54 20.90
CA MET A 315 1.61 33.42 21.34
C MET A 315 1.82 33.89 22.79
N ASN A 316 0.96 34.78 23.32
CA ASN A 316 1.12 35.39 24.65
C ASN A 316 0.79 34.50 25.86
N ASP A 317 0.25 33.28 25.67
CA ASP A 317 -0.06 32.35 26.78
C ASP A 317 1.20 31.66 27.36
N THR A 318 2.40 32.00 26.88
CA THR A 318 3.69 31.60 27.48
C THR A 318 4.06 32.58 28.58
N ASN A 319 3.28 32.62 29.67
CA ASN A 319 3.74 33.23 30.92
C ASN A 319 4.71 32.27 31.62
N ASP A 320 5.79 32.85 32.13
CA ASP A 320 7.03 32.32 32.71
C ASP A 320 6.92 31.28 33.86
N HIS A 321 5.74 30.67 34.09
CA HIS A 321 5.53 29.72 35.20
C HIS A 321 5.71 28.25 34.82
N VAL A 322 5.66 27.90 33.53
CA VAL A 322 5.78 26.49 33.09
C VAL A 322 7.24 26.02 33.06
N ASP A 323 8.19 26.91 32.75
CA ASP A 323 9.60 26.55 32.71
C ASP A 323 10.19 26.33 34.11
N GLU A 324 9.77 27.09 35.12
CA GLU A 324 10.27 26.90 36.50
C GLU A 324 9.79 25.59 37.13
N ASP A 325 8.52 25.22 36.89
CA ASP A 325 7.95 23.98 37.45
C ASP A 325 8.43 22.74 36.70
N ILE A 326 8.63 22.81 35.38
CA ILE A 326 9.24 21.72 34.59
C ILE A 326 10.71 21.55 35.00
N VAL A 327 11.47 22.63 35.14
CA VAL A 327 12.88 22.59 35.59
C VAL A 327 12.98 22.04 37.02
N LYS A 328 12.12 22.47 37.96
CA LYS A 328 12.11 21.95 39.34
C LYS A 328 11.74 20.47 39.39
N THR A 329 10.73 20.05 38.62
CA THR A 329 10.31 18.64 38.55
C THR A 329 11.39 17.77 37.91
N GLN A 330 12.12 18.29 36.93
CA GLN A 330 13.23 17.60 36.26
C GLN A 330 14.52 17.56 37.08
N LEU A 331 14.85 18.62 37.84
CA LEU A 331 15.97 18.62 38.78
C LEU A 331 15.75 17.59 39.89
N ASN A 332 14.51 17.44 40.36
CA ASN A 332 14.13 16.42 41.32
C ASN A 332 14.21 15.00 40.71
N LYS A 333 13.84 14.83 39.43
CA LYS A 333 14.02 13.56 38.71
C LYS A 333 15.49 13.19 38.49
N GLN A 334 16.35 14.16 38.16
CA GLN A 334 17.79 13.94 38.02
C GLN A 334 18.46 13.65 39.36
N ARG A 335 18.05 14.33 40.44
CA ARG A 335 18.50 14.00 41.81
C ARG A 335 18.07 12.60 42.23
N ALA A 336 16.85 12.17 41.87
CA ALA A 336 16.38 10.81 42.12
C ALA A 336 17.14 9.75 41.30
N LEU A 337 17.45 10.04 40.03
CA LEU A 337 18.27 9.17 39.16
C LEU A 337 19.73 9.09 39.63
N ALA A 338 20.31 10.20 40.08
CA ALA A 338 21.65 10.23 40.68
C ALA A 338 21.69 9.47 42.01
N ALA A 339 20.64 9.56 42.82
CA ALA A 339 20.51 8.79 44.07
C ALA A 339 20.39 7.28 43.79
N ASN A 340 19.64 6.88 42.75
CA ASN A 340 19.57 5.48 42.32
C ASN A 340 20.90 4.96 41.76
N GLN A 341 21.66 5.77 41.01
CA GLN A 341 23.00 5.40 40.52
C GLN A 341 24.04 5.22 41.63
N THR A 342 23.92 5.90 42.77
CA THR A 342 24.75 5.61 43.96
C THR A 342 24.32 4.35 44.72
N THR A 343 23.08 3.88 44.53
CA THR A 343 22.58 2.67 45.19
C THR A 343 22.85 1.40 44.35
N ASP A 344 22.89 1.51 43.02
CA ASP A 344 23.26 0.41 42.11
C ASP A 344 24.76 0.09 42.07
N LYS A 345 25.63 1.06 42.39
CA LYS A 345 27.09 0.85 42.41
C LYS A 345 27.60 -0.07 43.54
N MET A 346 26.73 -0.55 44.43
CA MET A 346 27.07 -1.58 45.42
C MET A 346 26.46 -2.96 45.13
N ARG A 347 25.73 -3.14 44.01
CA ARG A 347 25.04 -4.40 43.69
C ARG A 347 25.54 -5.11 42.42
N ASP A 348 26.20 -4.40 41.51
CA ASP A 348 26.64 -4.98 40.22
C ASP A 348 28.13 -5.29 40.16
N SER A 349 28.56 -6.32 40.89
CA SER A 349 29.81 -7.04 40.59
C SER A 349 29.62 -8.51 40.25
N ASN A 350 28.39 -9.01 40.09
CA ASN A 350 28.12 -10.37 39.62
C ASN A 350 26.80 -10.40 38.83
N ASN A 351 26.90 -10.59 37.51
CA ASN A 351 25.90 -11.03 36.52
C ASN A 351 25.83 -10.10 35.29
N ALA A 352 26.78 -10.25 34.38
CA ALA A 352 26.58 -9.89 32.97
C ALA A 352 25.94 -11.10 32.26
N ALA A 353 24.61 -11.22 32.38
CA ALA A 353 23.82 -12.13 31.56
C ALA A 353 22.53 -11.38 31.18
N TYR A 354 22.21 -11.41 29.88
CA TYR A 354 20.97 -10.97 29.24
C TYR A 354 19.82 -10.65 30.22
N GLU A 355 19.44 -9.37 30.33
CA GLU A 355 18.19 -8.99 30.99
C GLU A 355 17.00 -9.45 30.16
N ALA A 356 16.46 -10.61 30.50
CA ALA A 356 15.07 -10.94 30.22
C ALA A 356 14.20 -10.08 31.15
N LEU A 357 13.69 -8.95 30.63
CA LEU A 357 12.72 -8.13 31.34
C LEU A 357 11.35 -8.78 31.26
N GLU A 358 10.99 -9.52 32.31
CA GLU A 358 9.60 -9.59 32.77
C GLU A 358 9.15 -8.16 33.13
N ASP A 359 8.43 -7.47 32.24
CA ASP A 359 7.17 -6.82 32.62
C ASP A 359 6.47 -6.11 31.46
N GLY A 360 5.18 -6.45 31.35
CA GLY A 360 4.29 -6.09 30.25
C GLY A 360 3.59 -7.34 29.78
N ILE A 361 2.81 -7.97 30.67
CA ILE A 361 1.98 -9.15 30.42
C ILE A 361 1.22 -8.93 29.10
N SER A 362 1.79 -9.45 28.00
CA SER A 362 1.02 -9.87 26.85
C SER A 362 -0.02 -10.83 27.43
N PRO A 363 -1.32 -10.69 27.12
CA PRO A 363 -2.33 -11.59 27.67
C PRO A 363 -1.86 -13.02 27.41
N LYS A 364 -1.66 -13.79 28.50
CA LYS A 364 -1.16 -15.16 28.45
C LYS A 364 -1.84 -15.90 27.29
N LEU A 365 -1.02 -16.46 26.39
CA LEU A 365 -1.47 -17.22 25.21
C LEU A 365 -2.48 -18.33 25.57
N GLU A 366 -2.50 -18.77 26.84
CA GLU A 366 -3.34 -19.84 27.38
C GLU A 366 -4.85 -19.58 27.34
N ASN A 367 -5.33 -18.34 27.16
CA ASN A 367 -6.76 -18.01 27.28
C ASN A 367 -7.51 -17.84 25.94
N PHE A 368 -6.86 -17.99 24.79
CA PHE A 368 -7.53 -17.86 23.49
C PHE A 368 -8.05 -19.21 22.98
N LYS A 369 -9.30 -19.22 22.50
CA LYS A 369 -9.91 -20.43 21.92
C LYS A 369 -9.23 -20.74 20.58
N LYS A 370 -8.44 -21.81 20.57
CA LYS A 370 -7.84 -22.36 19.35
C LYS A 370 -8.91 -22.80 18.35
N VAL A 371 -8.53 -22.77 17.08
CA VAL A 371 -9.41 -23.15 15.97
C VAL A 371 -9.50 -24.67 15.88
N SER A 372 -10.73 -25.19 15.85
CA SER A 372 -11.01 -26.62 15.73
C SER A 372 -11.09 -27.07 14.26
N ILE A 373 -11.22 -28.37 14.01
CA ILE A 373 -11.11 -28.95 12.67
C ILE A 373 -12.13 -28.42 11.65
N ILE A 374 -13.41 -28.27 12.02
CA ILE A 374 -14.46 -27.88 11.06
C ILE A 374 -14.29 -26.41 10.61
N PRO A 375 -14.14 -25.42 11.53
CA PRO A 375 -13.80 -24.06 11.12
C PRO A 375 -12.53 -24.00 10.28
N LEU A 376 -11.50 -24.80 10.61
CA LEU A 376 -10.26 -24.84 9.84
C LEU A 376 -10.46 -25.34 8.41
N VAL A 377 -11.30 -26.36 8.18
CA VAL A 377 -11.64 -26.83 6.83
C VAL A 377 -12.27 -25.71 5.99
N PHE A 378 -13.18 -24.92 6.57
CA PHE A 378 -13.81 -23.81 5.86
C PHE A 378 -12.90 -22.60 5.67
N LEU A 379 -11.93 -22.37 6.58
CA LEU A 379 -10.88 -21.38 6.35
C LEU A 379 -10.02 -21.77 5.16
N ILE A 380 -9.50 -23.02 5.13
CA ILE A 380 -8.73 -23.53 3.98
C ILE A 380 -9.55 -23.47 2.69
N PHE A 381 -10.84 -23.86 2.76
CA PHE A 381 -11.73 -23.77 1.60
C PHE A 381 -11.79 -22.34 1.06
N TYR A 382 -11.93 -21.34 1.92
CA TYR A 382 -12.05 -19.94 1.51
C TYR A 382 -10.73 -19.25 1.15
N GLU A 383 -9.60 -19.73 1.66
CA GLU A 383 -8.27 -19.31 1.20
C GLU A 383 -8.03 -19.78 -0.25
N VAL A 384 -8.47 -21.00 -0.58
CA VAL A 384 -8.25 -21.59 -1.90
C VAL A 384 -9.35 -21.22 -2.90
N SER A 385 -10.61 -21.17 -2.45
CA SER A 385 -11.78 -21.24 -3.31
C SER A 385 -12.94 -20.38 -2.81
N GLY A 386 -13.54 -19.63 -3.73
CA GLY A 386 -14.84 -18.99 -3.53
C GLY A 386 -16.02 -19.95 -3.71
N GLY A 387 -15.82 -21.27 -3.70
CA GLY A 387 -16.81 -22.21 -4.24
C GLY A 387 -16.87 -22.13 -5.77
N PRO A 388 -18.00 -22.48 -6.42
CA PRO A 388 -18.07 -22.62 -7.89
C PRO A 388 -18.03 -21.31 -8.68
N PHE A 389 -17.71 -20.18 -8.07
CA PHE A 389 -17.67 -18.90 -8.75
C PHE A 389 -16.25 -18.64 -9.26
N GLY A 390 -16.13 -18.04 -10.45
CA GLY A 390 -14.84 -17.76 -11.09
C GLY A 390 -14.31 -18.92 -11.94
N VAL A 391 -15.07 -20.01 -12.10
CA VAL A 391 -14.72 -21.11 -13.02
C VAL A 391 -15.38 -20.99 -14.38
N GLU A 392 -16.31 -20.05 -14.53
CA GLU A 392 -17.04 -19.83 -15.78
C GLU A 392 -16.09 -19.56 -16.95
N ASP A 393 -15.08 -18.73 -16.73
CA ASP A 393 -14.05 -18.36 -17.71
C ASP A 393 -13.28 -19.58 -18.24
N SER A 394 -13.15 -20.66 -17.45
CA SER A 394 -12.51 -21.90 -17.92
C SER A 394 -13.31 -22.58 -19.04
N VAL A 395 -14.65 -22.49 -18.98
CA VAL A 395 -15.56 -23.03 -20.00
C VAL A 395 -15.58 -22.11 -21.22
N GLN A 396 -15.50 -20.79 -21.02
CA GLN A 396 -15.34 -19.83 -22.11
C GLN A 396 -14.06 -20.09 -22.89
N ALA A 397 -12.94 -20.25 -22.18
CA ALA A 397 -11.61 -20.38 -22.77
C ALA A 397 -11.40 -21.70 -23.53
N ALA A 398 -11.86 -22.83 -22.98
CA ALA A 398 -11.49 -24.16 -23.47
C ALA A 398 -12.68 -25.09 -23.79
N GLY A 399 -13.90 -24.70 -23.38
CA GLY A 399 -15.10 -25.51 -23.51
C GLY A 399 -15.31 -26.55 -22.38
N PRO A 400 -16.45 -27.26 -22.39
CA PRO A 400 -16.88 -28.11 -21.28
C PRO A 400 -15.92 -29.26 -20.93
N LEU A 401 -15.42 -29.99 -21.93
CA LEU A 401 -14.59 -31.17 -21.67
C LEU A 401 -13.28 -30.78 -20.98
N LEU A 402 -12.60 -29.76 -21.51
CA LEU A 402 -11.35 -29.29 -20.93
C LEU A 402 -11.58 -28.63 -19.57
N ALA A 403 -12.66 -27.89 -19.36
CA ALA A 403 -12.99 -27.36 -18.04
C ALA A 403 -13.18 -28.48 -17.00
N LEU A 404 -13.97 -29.52 -17.32
CA LEU A 404 -14.22 -30.66 -16.41
C LEU A 404 -12.95 -31.46 -16.14
N LEU A 405 -12.14 -31.75 -17.17
CA LEU A 405 -10.85 -32.43 -16.99
C LEU A 405 -9.86 -31.56 -16.22
N GLY A 406 -9.89 -30.24 -16.41
CA GLY A 406 -9.07 -29.28 -15.67
C GLY A 406 -9.31 -29.40 -14.18
N PHE A 407 -10.55 -29.22 -13.72
CA PHE A 407 -10.88 -29.29 -12.29
C PHE A 407 -10.83 -30.71 -11.68
N LEU A 408 -10.64 -31.75 -12.50
CA LEU A 408 -10.45 -33.13 -12.02
C LEU A 408 -8.97 -33.54 -11.96
N LEU A 409 -8.18 -33.18 -12.98
CA LEU A 409 -6.78 -33.61 -13.13
C LEU A 409 -5.79 -32.58 -12.58
N PHE A 410 -6.07 -31.30 -12.73
CA PHE A 410 -5.17 -30.23 -12.27
C PHE A 410 -4.95 -30.27 -10.74
N PRO A 411 -5.96 -30.52 -9.88
CA PRO A 411 -5.72 -30.68 -8.45
C PRO A 411 -4.72 -31.81 -8.11
N LEU A 412 -4.62 -32.86 -8.93
CA LEU A 412 -3.64 -33.92 -8.71
C LEU A 412 -2.21 -33.48 -9.02
N ILE A 413 -2.06 -32.54 -9.95
CA ILE A 413 -0.77 -31.99 -10.37
C ILE A 413 -0.32 -30.86 -9.45
N TRP A 414 -1.26 -30.05 -8.95
CA TRP A 414 -0.98 -28.82 -8.22
C TRP A 414 -1.39 -28.89 -6.75
N SER A 415 -2.69 -28.94 -6.47
CA SER A 415 -3.26 -28.83 -5.12
C SER A 415 -2.84 -29.95 -4.17
N VAL A 416 -2.75 -31.20 -4.66
CA VAL A 416 -2.35 -32.36 -3.85
C VAL A 416 -0.89 -32.25 -3.39
N PRO A 417 0.10 -32.05 -4.29
CA PRO A 417 1.48 -31.78 -3.86
C PRO A 417 1.60 -30.64 -2.87
N GLU A 418 0.93 -29.52 -3.14
CA GLU A 418 0.98 -28.33 -2.30
C GLU A 418 0.41 -28.59 -0.90
N ALA A 419 -0.83 -29.11 -0.80
CA ALA A 419 -1.46 -29.43 0.47
C ALA A 419 -0.65 -30.46 1.29
N LEU A 420 0.00 -31.42 0.63
CA LEU A 420 0.87 -32.39 1.30
C LEU A 420 2.14 -31.74 1.87
N ILE A 421 2.76 -30.82 1.13
CA ILE A 421 3.94 -30.05 1.59
C ILE A 421 3.55 -29.17 2.78
N THR A 422 2.43 -28.45 2.68
CA THR A 422 1.86 -27.64 3.77
C THR A 422 1.58 -28.49 5.00
N ALA A 423 1.00 -29.68 4.85
CA ALA A 423 0.73 -30.59 5.97
C ALA A 423 2.02 -31.04 6.67
N GLU A 424 3.08 -31.36 5.92
CA GLU A 424 4.34 -31.80 6.51
C GLU A 424 5.11 -30.65 7.18
N LEU A 425 5.29 -29.53 6.48
CA LEU A 425 6.05 -28.41 7.01
C LEU A 425 5.27 -27.64 8.09
N GLY A 426 3.96 -27.47 7.93
CA GLY A 426 3.11 -26.81 8.93
C GLY A 426 2.96 -27.60 10.22
N THR A 427 3.08 -28.94 10.18
CA THR A 427 3.14 -29.74 11.41
C THR A 427 4.54 -29.82 12.01
N MET A 428 5.59 -29.62 11.20
CA MET A 428 6.98 -29.52 11.66
C MET A 428 7.26 -28.18 12.35
N PHE A 429 6.66 -27.09 11.87
CA PHE A 429 6.77 -25.75 12.44
C PHE A 429 5.37 -25.23 12.86
N PRO A 430 4.84 -25.66 14.02
CA PRO A 430 3.50 -25.30 14.48
C PRO A 430 3.45 -23.90 15.11
N GLU A 431 3.96 -22.90 14.39
CA GLU A 431 4.05 -21.50 14.81
C GLU A 431 3.41 -20.58 13.77
N ASN A 432 3.10 -19.34 14.15
CA ASN A 432 2.55 -18.36 13.22
C ASN A 432 3.62 -17.91 12.22
N GLY A 433 3.21 -17.59 10.99
CA GLY A 433 4.14 -17.19 9.91
C GLY A 433 4.41 -18.26 8.85
N GLY A 434 4.08 -19.53 9.11
CA GLY A 434 3.96 -20.56 8.07
C GLY A 434 5.17 -20.69 7.14
N TYR A 435 4.94 -20.57 5.83
CA TYR A 435 5.98 -20.65 4.80
C TYR A 435 7.17 -19.70 4.98
N VAL A 436 7.01 -18.56 5.66
CA VAL A 436 8.13 -17.66 5.99
C VAL A 436 9.15 -18.38 6.86
N VAL A 437 8.66 -19.13 7.84
CA VAL A 437 9.47 -19.89 8.79
C VAL A 437 10.21 -21.02 8.08
N TRP A 438 9.53 -21.71 7.16
CA TRP A 438 10.11 -22.83 6.43
C TRP A 438 11.28 -22.37 5.57
N VAL A 439 11.07 -21.29 4.81
CA VAL A 439 12.11 -20.72 3.94
C VAL A 439 13.25 -20.11 4.76
N SER A 440 12.93 -19.43 5.87
CA SER A 440 13.94 -18.88 6.79
C SER A 440 14.84 -19.96 7.36
N SER A 441 14.25 -21.07 7.80
CA SER A 441 14.96 -22.21 8.38
C SER A 441 15.81 -22.97 7.35
N ALA A 442 15.34 -23.05 6.10
CA ALA A 442 16.03 -23.78 5.04
C ALA A 442 17.15 -22.97 4.36
N LEU A 443 16.87 -21.71 3.99
CA LEU A 443 17.74 -20.89 3.15
C LEU A 443 18.53 -19.87 3.98
N ASN A 444 17.84 -19.06 4.80
CA ASN A 444 18.32 -18.12 5.82
C ASN A 444 17.22 -17.05 6.08
N PRO A 445 17.35 -16.19 7.12
CA PRO A 445 16.36 -15.15 7.41
C PRO A 445 16.11 -14.14 6.28
N PHE A 446 17.11 -13.86 5.43
CA PHE A 446 16.95 -12.95 4.29
C PHE A 446 15.92 -13.50 3.29
N TRP A 447 16.08 -14.77 2.89
CA TRP A 447 15.14 -15.44 1.98
C TRP A 447 13.78 -15.69 2.66
N GLY A 448 13.76 -15.89 3.98
CA GLY A 448 12.53 -15.91 4.77
C GLY A 448 11.75 -14.58 4.69
N PHE A 449 12.44 -13.45 4.86
CA PHE A 449 11.83 -12.14 4.69
C PHE A 449 11.33 -11.93 3.27
N GLN A 450 12.12 -12.30 2.25
CA GLN A 450 11.70 -12.15 0.86
C GLN A 450 10.47 -13.00 0.52
N GLN A 451 10.39 -14.23 1.04
CA GLN A 451 9.19 -15.05 0.96
C GLN A 451 7.99 -14.33 1.59
N GLY A 452 8.17 -13.83 2.81
CA GLY A 452 7.12 -13.11 3.51
C GLY A 452 6.64 -11.88 2.76
N TRP A 453 7.55 -11.05 2.27
CA TRP A 453 7.22 -9.85 1.50
C TRP A 453 6.41 -10.16 0.24
N VAL A 454 6.87 -11.12 -0.57
CA VAL A 454 6.23 -11.43 -1.86
C VAL A 454 4.87 -12.09 -1.66
N LYS A 455 4.75 -13.02 -0.69
CA LYS A 455 3.48 -13.69 -0.39
C LYS A 455 2.46 -12.75 0.26
N TRP A 456 2.89 -11.91 1.21
CA TRP A 456 2.01 -10.89 1.80
C TRP A 456 1.50 -9.91 0.72
N LEU A 457 2.37 -9.48 -0.18
CA LEU A 457 1.94 -8.61 -1.28
C LEU A 457 0.95 -9.32 -2.21
N SER A 458 1.16 -10.61 -2.50
CA SER A 458 0.21 -11.44 -3.26
C SER A 458 -1.17 -11.49 -2.57
N GLY A 459 -1.20 -11.85 -1.28
CA GLY A 459 -2.46 -11.96 -0.51
C GLY A 459 -3.20 -10.63 -0.38
N VAL A 460 -2.49 -9.51 -0.21
CA VAL A 460 -3.11 -8.18 -0.18
C VAL A 460 -3.66 -7.73 -1.54
N ILE A 461 -2.97 -8.10 -2.63
CA ILE A 461 -3.42 -7.86 -4.01
C ILE A 461 -4.69 -8.67 -4.29
N ASP A 462 -4.72 -9.94 -3.90
CA ASP A 462 -5.87 -10.83 -4.01
C ASP A 462 -7.07 -10.35 -3.16
N ASN A 463 -6.82 -10.01 -1.89
CA ASN A 463 -7.83 -9.44 -0.98
C ASN A 463 -8.50 -8.15 -1.51
N ALA A 464 -7.82 -7.39 -2.38
CA ALA A 464 -8.39 -6.19 -2.99
C ALA A 464 -9.52 -6.49 -3.98
N LEU A 465 -9.58 -7.72 -4.51
CA LEU A 465 -10.59 -8.16 -5.48
C LEU A 465 -11.95 -8.37 -4.84
N TYR A 466 -11.99 -8.98 -3.66
CA TYR A 466 -13.24 -9.50 -3.10
C TYR A 466 -14.32 -8.45 -2.79
N PRO A 467 -14.01 -7.26 -2.22
CA PRO A 467 -15.03 -6.23 -2.02
C PRO A 467 -15.59 -5.68 -3.33
N VAL A 468 -14.76 -5.65 -4.38
CA VAL A 468 -15.14 -5.20 -5.72
C VAL A 468 -16.06 -6.23 -6.37
N LEU A 469 -15.65 -7.50 -6.37
CA LEU A 469 -16.44 -8.63 -6.88
C LEU A 469 -17.79 -8.76 -6.17
N PHE A 470 -17.81 -8.60 -4.84
CA PHE A 470 -19.06 -8.59 -4.05
C PHE A 470 -20.08 -7.59 -4.60
N LEU A 471 -19.64 -6.36 -4.88
CA LEU A 471 -20.52 -5.31 -5.39
C LEU A 471 -20.88 -5.54 -6.86
N ASP A 472 -19.96 -6.07 -7.66
CA ASP A 472 -20.26 -6.41 -9.05
C ASP A 472 -21.31 -7.50 -9.20
N TYR A 473 -21.37 -8.46 -8.29
CA TYR A 473 -22.48 -9.42 -8.25
C TYR A 473 -23.79 -8.79 -7.80
N LEU A 474 -23.76 -7.79 -6.92
CA LEU A 474 -24.97 -7.11 -6.42
C LEU A 474 -25.51 -6.01 -7.34
N LYS A 475 -24.71 -5.51 -8.30
CA LYS A 475 -25.11 -4.37 -9.15
C LYS A 475 -26.39 -4.61 -9.95
N SER A 476 -26.66 -5.86 -10.36
CA SER A 476 -27.88 -6.19 -11.10
C SER A 476 -29.13 -6.25 -10.23
N ALA A 477 -28.98 -6.36 -8.90
CA ALA A 477 -30.07 -6.24 -7.93
C ALA A 477 -30.23 -4.80 -7.41
N VAL A 478 -29.12 -4.07 -7.25
CA VAL A 478 -29.10 -2.68 -6.78
C VAL A 478 -28.27 -1.81 -7.74
N PRO A 479 -28.88 -1.24 -8.79
CA PRO A 479 -28.17 -0.46 -9.81
C PRO A 479 -27.41 0.77 -9.28
N ILE A 480 -27.80 1.29 -8.12
CA ILE A 480 -27.14 2.42 -7.45
C ILE A 480 -25.69 2.09 -7.06
N LEU A 481 -25.35 0.80 -6.92
CA LEU A 481 -24.01 0.32 -6.60
C LEU A 481 -23.14 0.09 -7.84
N ALA A 482 -23.64 0.35 -9.06
CA ALA A 482 -22.91 0.07 -10.29
C ALA A 482 -21.65 0.92 -10.42
N ASP A 483 -21.75 2.25 -10.25
CA ASP A 483 -20.64 3.20 -10.43
C ASP A 483 -20.75 4.44 -9.52
N GLY A 484 -19.62 5.12 -9.32
CA GLY A 484 -19.56 6.44 -8.68
C GLY A 484 -19.43 6.44 -7.16
N PHE A 485 -19.90 7.52 -6.53
CA PHE A 485 -19.70 7.80 -5.10
C PHE A 485 -20.30 6.74 -4.16
N PHE A 486 -21.49 6.21 -4.49
CA PHE A 486 -22.15 5.19 -3.67
C PHE A 486 -21.42 3.84 -3.71
N ARG A 487 -20.83 3.46 -4.85
CA ARG A 487 -19.97 2.28 -4.95
C ARG A 487 -18.73 2.44 -4.07
N MET A 488 -18.08 3.60 -4.11
CA MET A 488 -16.91 3.88 -3.26
C MET A 488 -17.25 3.75 -1.77
N ILE A 489 -18.37 4.34 -1.32
CA ILE A 489 -18.83 4.19 0.06
C ILE A 489 -19.09 2.72 0.40
N ALA A 490 -19.73 1.97 -0.50
CA ALA A 490 -20.04 0.56 -0.27
C ALA A 490 -18.76 -0.29 -0.15
N VAL A 491 -17.76 -0.09 -1.02
CA VAL A 491 -16.45 -0.78 -0.93
C VAL A 491 -15.80 -0.50 0.41
N LEU A 492 -15.70 0.78 0.80
CA LEU A 492 -15.08 1.18 2.07
C LEU A 492 -15.83 0.63 3.28
N SER A 493 -17.17 0.68 3.27
CA SER A 493 -18.01 0.19 4.37
C SER A 493 -17.90 -1.33 4.52
N LEU A 494 -17.92 -2.06 3.40
CA LEU A 494 -17.76 -3.51 3.39
C LEU A 494 -16.36 -3.91 3.87
N THR A 495 -15.33 -3.29 3.32
CA THR A 495 -13.93 -3.53 3.72
C THR A 495 -13.76 -3.28 5.21
N PHE A 496 -14.30 -2.17 5.74
CA PHE A 496 -14.27 -1.87 7.16
C PHE A 496 -15.00 -2.93 8.01
N ALA A 497 -16.20 -3.35 7.59
CA ALA A 497 -16.98 -4.36 8.31
C ALA A 497 -16.24 -5.72 8.38
N LEU A 498 -15.69 -6.17 7.25
CA LEU A 498 -14.95 -7.44 7.17
C LEU A 498 -13.62 -7.38 7.93
N THR A 499 -12.93 -6.24 7.87
CA THR A 499 -11.70 -5.97 8.64
C THR A 499 -11.99 -5.98 10.15
N TYR A 500 -13.10 -5.38 10.57
CA TYR A 500 -13.52 -5.39 11.98
C TYR A 500 -13.86 -6.80 12.47
N MET A 501 -14.42 -7.64 11.60
CA MET A 501 -14.68 -9.04 11.95
C MET A 501 -13.37 -9.82 12.21
N ASN A 502 -12.36 -9.62 11.36
CA ASN A 502 -11.01 -10.16 11.59
C ASN A 502 -10.40 -9.65 12.90
N TYR A 503 -10.61 -8.37 13.24
CA TYR A 503 -10.16 -7.81 14.52
C TYR A 503 -10.81 -8.48 15.73
N ARG A 504 -12.07 -8.95 15.63
CA ARG A 504 -12.83 -9.53 16.75
C ARG A 504 -12.40 -10.93 17.16
N GLY A 505 -11.69 -11.69 16.30
CA GLY A 505 -11.12 -12.98 16.65
C GLY A 505 -11.26 -14.06 15.57
N LEU A 506 -10.23 -14.90 15.44
CA LEU A 506 -10.15 -15.97 14.44
C LEU A 506 -11.22 -17.06 14.61
N THR A 507 -11.66 -17.36 15.83
CA THR A 507 -12.76 -18.31 16.05
C THR A 507 -14.07 -17.82 15.45
N ILE A 508 -14.36 -16.52 15.53
CA ILE A 508 -15.57 -15.93 14.94
C ILE A 508 -15.49 -16.01 13.42
N VAL A 509 -14.33 -15.64 12.87
CA VAL A 509 -14.00 -15.78 11.45
C VAL A 509 -14.28 -17.19 10.94
N GLY A 510 -13.79 -18.22 11.64
CA GLY A 510 -14.02 -19.62 11.27
C GLY A 510 -15.49 -20.05 11.29
N TRP A 511 -16.30 -19.59 12.26
CA TRP A 511 -17.75 -19.90 12.27
C TRP A 511 -18.52 -19.15 11.18
N VAL A 512 -18.13 -17.91 10.89
CA VAL A 512 -18.71 -17.14 9.78
C VAL A 512 -18.36 -17.81 8.45
N ALA A 513 -17.12 -18.28 8.27
CA ALA A 513 -16.72 -19.06 7.11
C ALA A 513 -17.61 -20.31 6.91
N ILE A 514 -17.92 -21.08 7.97
CA ILE A 514 -18.85 -22.21 7.85
C ILE A 514 -20.22 -21.75 7.33
N LEU A 515 -20.79 -20.69 7.91
CA LEU A 515 -22.11 -20.19 7.55
C LEU A 515 -22.14 -19.71 6.09
N LEU A 516 -21.13 -18.95 5.67
CA LEU A 516 -21.00 -18.46 4.30
C LEU A 516 -20.80 -19.63 3.32
N GLY A 517 -19.98 -20.61 3.67
CA GLY A 517 -19.68 -21.75 2.79
C GLY A 517 -20.89 -22.65 2.57
N VAL A 518 -21.62 -22.97 3.64
CA VAL A 518 -22.88 -23.72 3.54
C VAL A 518 -23.90 -22.95 2.69
N PHE A 519 -24.07 -21.64 2.93
CA PHE A 519 -24.98 -20.83 2.14
C PHE A 519 -24.58 -20.74 0.66
N SER A 520 -23.28 -20.73 0.37
CA SER A 520 -22.75 -20.54 -0.98
C SER A 520 -22.80 -21.82 -1.83
N LEU A 521 -22.61 -22.99 -1.23
CA LEU A 521 -22.59 -24.28 -1.93
C LEU A 521 -23.98 -24.91 -2.10
N LEU A 522 -24.89 -24.67 -1.15
CA LEU A 522 -26.20 -25.31 -1.12
C LEU A 522 -27.11 -25.03 -2.34
N PRO A 523 -27.12 -23.82 -2.95
CA PRO A 523 -27.87 -23.56 -4.19
C PRO A 523 -27.53 -24.52 -5.32
N PHE A 524 -26.26 -24.94 -5.42
CA PHE A 524 -25.81 -25.81 -6.49
C PHE A 524 -26.25 -27.26 -6.28
N LEU A 525 -26.39 -27.70 -5.03
CA LEU A 525 -27.02 -28.99 -4.73
C LEU A 525 -28.47 -29.01 -5.23
N PHE A 526 -29.23 -27.94 -4.95
CA PHE A 526 -30.61 -27.80 -5.45
C PHE A 526 -30.66 -27.67 -6.98
N MET A 527 -29.76 -26.88 -7.55
CA MET A 527 -29.63 -26.74 -9.00
C MET A 527 -29.37 -28.11 -9.65
N GLY A 528 -28.49 -28.93 -9.07
CA GLY A 528 -28.21 -30.28 -9.52
C GLY A 528 -29.43 -31.19 -9.50
N LEU A 529 -30.14 -31.24 -8.37
CA LEU A 529 -31.36 -32.06 -8.23
C LEU A 529 -32.43 -31.68 -9.25
N ILE A 530 -32.62 -30.37 -9.51
CA ILE A 530 -33.57 -29.86 -10.50
C ILE A 530 -33.10 -30.13 -11.93
N ALA A 531 -31.78 -30.12 -12.17
CA ALA A 531 -31.20 -30.32 -13.49
C ALA A 531 -31.24 -31.76 -13.97
N ILE A 532 -31.30 -32.77 -13.08
CA ILE A 532 -31.22 -34.21 -13.43
C ILE A 532 -32.05 -34.58 -14.69
N PRO A 533 -33.34 -34.20 -14.82
CA PRO A 533 -34.13 -34.57 -15.99
C PRO A 533 -33.74 -33.86 -17.30
N LYS A 534 -32.99 -32.76 -17.20
CA LYS A 534 -32.57 -31.89 -18.32
C LYS A 534 -31.11 -32.09 -18.72
N LEU A 535 -30.38 -32.98 -18.04
CA LEU A 535 -28.96 -33.23 -18.33
C LEU A 535 -28.81 -34.00 -19.64
N GLU A 536 -27.96 -33.46 -20.53
CA GLU A 536 -27.54 -34.14 -21.76
C GLU A 536 -26.04 -34.45 -21.72
N PRO A 537 -25.64 -35.71 -21.42
CA PRO A 537 -24.23 -36.09 -21.29
C PRO A 537 -23.38 -35.84 -22.54
N SER A 538 -23.98 -35.81 -23.73
CA SER A 538 -23.28 -35.51 -24.98
C SER A 538 -22.61 -34.13 -24.96
N ARG A 539 -23.16 -33.17 -24.20
CA ARG A 539 -22.63 -31.80 -24.09
C ARG A 539 -21.30 -31.74 -23.35
N TRP A 540 -21.01 -32.69 -22.47
CA TRP A 540 -19.75 -32.74 -21.72
C TRP A 540 -18.55 -33.10 -22.60
N PHE A 541 -18.78 -33.78 -23.72
CA PHE A 541 -17.72 -34.27 -24.61
C PHE A 541 -17.39 -33.31 -25.76
N VAL A 542 -17.96 -32.10 -25.76
CA VAL A 542 -17.65 -31.08 -26.78
C VAL A 542 -16.22 -30.57 -26.59
N LEU A 543 -15.38 -30.81 -27.61
CA LEU A 543 -13.98 -30.40 -27.66
C LEU A 543 -13.69 -29.69 -28.98
N ASP A 544 -13.13 -28.49 -28.90
CA ASP A 544 -12.58 -27.77 -30.05
C ASP A 544 -11.20 -27.23 -29.68
N LEU A 545 -10.16 -27.97 -30.08
CA LEU A 545 -8.76 -27.66 -29.77
C LEU A 545 -8.20 -26.48 -30.57
N ASN A 546 -8.85 -26.10 -31.67
CA ASN A 546 -8.37 -25.01 -32.53
C ASN A 546 -8.73 -23.63 -31.98
N ASN A 547 -9.70 -23.57 -31.07
CA ASN A 547 -10.22 -22.34 -30.47
C ASN A 547 -10.14 -22.46 -28.94
N VAL A 548 -8.92 -22.59 -28.41
CA VAL A 548 -8.62 -22.63 -26.97
C VAL A 548 -7.72 -21.46 -26.60
N ASP A 549 -8.19 -20.62 -25.68
CA ASP A 549 -7.32 -19.63 -25.03
C ASP A 549 -6.58 -20.28 -23.85
N TRP A 550 -5.39 -20.82 -24.14
CA TRP A 550 -4.56 -21.49 -23.14
C TRP A 550 -4.10 -20.56 -22.02
N ALA A 551 -3.94 -19.26 -22.29
CA ALA A 551 -3.50 -18.30 -21.29
C ALA A 551 -4.62 -18.05 -20.28
N LEU A 552 -5.84 -17.77 -20.76
CA LEU A 552 -7.00 -17.59 -19.89
C LEU A 552 -7.31 -18.89 -19.11
N TYR A 553 -7.39 -20.02 -19.80
CA TYR A 553 -7.72 -21.32 -19.19
C TYR A 553 -6.77 -21.71 -18.05
N LEU A 554 -5.45 -21.62 -18.26
CA LEU A 554 -4.47 -21.98 -17.23
C LEU A 554 -4.44 -20.98 -16.08
N ASN A 555 -4.60 -19.68 -16.35
CA ASN A 555 -4.67 -18.68 -15.28
C ASN A 555 -5.91 -18.86 -14.41
N THR A 556 -7.07 -19.15 -15.01
CA THR A 556 -8.31 -19.42 -14.28
C THR A 556 -8.19 -20.67 -13.41
N LEU A 557 -7.61 -21.77 -13.93
CA LEU A 557 -7.38 -22.98 -13.13
C LEU A 557 -6.40 -22.75 -11.98
N PHE A 558 -5.31 -22.02 -12.26
CA PHE A 558 -4.28 -21.73 -11.28
C PHE A 558 -4.84 -20.88 -10.14
N TRP A 559 -5.48 -19.75 -10.45
CA TRP A 559 -6.07 -18.86 -9.45
C TRP A 559 -7.11 -19.56 -8.56
N ASN A 560 -8.02 -20.35 -9.15
CA ASN A 560 -9.06 -21.08 -8.39
C ASN A 560 -8.55 -22.22 -7.49
N LEU A 561 -7.28 -22.61 -7.60
CA LEU A 561 -6.73 -23.79 -6.91
C LEU A 561 -5.42 -23.51 -6.16
N ASN A 562 -5.06 -22.24 -5.98
CA ASN A 562 -3.88 -21.76 -5.26
C ASN A 562 -4.14 -21.56 -3.75
N TYR A 563 -3.10 -21.15 -3.01
CA TYR A 563 -3.16 -20.73 -1.60
C TYR A 563 -3.39 -21.86 -0.59
N TRP A 564 -3.04 -23.10 -0.91
CA TRP A 564 -3.08 -24.19 0.10
C TRP A 564 -2.05 -23.97 1.21
N ASP A 565 -1.01 -23.18 0.95
CA ASP A 565 0.03 -22.82 1.90
C ASP A 565 -0.38 -21.70 2.88
N SER A 566 -1.37 -20.87 2.55
CA SER A 566 -1.82 -19.73 3.39
C SER A 566 -2.18 -20.14 4.82
N ILE A 567 -2.91 -21.24 4.99
CA ILE A 567 -3.33 -21.74 6.30
C ILE A 567 -2.17 -22.02 7.25
N SER A 568 -0.97 -22.30 6.72
CA SER A 568 0.22 -22.52 7.56
C SER A 568 0.60 -21.31 8.40
N THR A 569 0.24 -20.10 7.97
CA THR A 569 0.47 -18.87 8.71
C THR A 569 -0.30 -18.82 10.03
N LEU A 570 -1.39 -19.61 10.12
CA LEU A 570 -2.28 -19.75 11.28
C LEU A 570 -1.97 -20.99 12.14
N ALA A 571 -0.89 -21.74 11.84
CA ALA A 571 -0.62 -23.02 12.49
C ALA A 571 -0.50 -22.95 14.03
N GLY A 572 -0.02 -21.83 14.57
CA GLY A 572 0.05 -21.60 16.02
C GLY A 572 -1.32 -21.45 16.70
N GLU A 573 -2.34 -21.03 15.95
CA GLU A 573 -3.71 -20.81 16.42
C GLU A 573 -4.60 -22.05 16.31
N VAL A 574 -4.09 -23.13 15.70
CA VAL A 574 -4.81 -24.40 15.51
C VAL A 574 -4.70 -25.29 16.75
N GLU A 575 -5.81 -25.93 17.11
CA GLU A 575 -5.82 -26.93 18.18
C GLU A 575 -5.14 -28.22 17.71
N ASN A 576 -4.07 -28.65 18.39
CA ASN A 576 -3.28 -29.84 18.06
C ASN A 576 -2.87 -29.91 16.56
N PRO A 577 -2.06 -28.93 16.08
CA PRO A 577 -1.77 -28.76 14.66
C PRO A 577 -1.22 -30.04 14.00
N GLY A 578 -0.39 -30.80 14.73
CA GLY A 578 0.19 -32.07 14.28
C GLY A 578 -0.80 -33.12 13.75
N ARG A 579 -2.07 -33.11 14.20
CA ARG A 579 -3.12 -34.02 13.73
C ARG A 579 -4.28 -33.32 13.03
N THR A 580 -4.61 -32.11 13.46
CA THR A 580 -5.76 -31.36 12.94
C THR A 580 -5.47 -30.80 11.56
N LEU A 581 -4.27 -30.24 11.34
CA LEU A 581 -3.91 -29.58 10.08
C LEU A 581 -3.93 -30.54 8.87
N PRO A 582 -3.30 -31.74 8.91
CA PRO A 582 -3.34 -32.66 7.77
C PRO A 582 -4.75 -33.15 7.45
N LYS A 583 -5.59 -33.38 8.47
CA LYS A 583 -6.98 -33.80 8.27
C LYS A 583 -7.82 -32.68 7.67
N ALA A 584 -7.63 -31.44 8.14
CA ALA A 584 -8.35 -30.29 7.61
C ALA A 584 -8.00 -30.03 6.14
N LEU A 585 -6.72 -30.08 5.76
CA LEU A 585 -6.26 -29.99 4.37
C LEU A 585 -6.88 -31.08 3.48
N PHE A 586 -6.94 -32.32 3.96
CA PHE A 586 -7.57 -33.43 3.21
C PHE A 586 -9.07 -33.20 2.97
N TYR A 587 -9.83 -32.82 4.00
CA TYR A 587 -11.28 -32.55 3.85
C TYR A 587 -11.55 -31.30 3.02
N ALA A 588 -10.72 -30.26 3.14
CA ALA A 588 -10.81 -29.06 2.32
C ALA A 588 -10.53 -29.37 0.85
N LEU A 589 -9.55 -30.21 0.53
CA LEU A 589 -9.29 -30.68 -0.84
C LEU A 589 -10.52 -31.35 -1.46
N ILE A 590 -11.17 -32.26 -0.72
CA ILE A 590 -12.42 -32.89 -1.19
C ILE A 590 -13.49 -31.84 -1.43
N LEU A 591 -13.65 -30.89 -0.50
CA LEU A 591 -14.66 -29.84 -0.58
C LEU A 591 -14.43 -28.90 -1.77
N VAL A 592 -13.19 -28.50 -2.04
CA VAL A 592 -12.81 -27.65 -3.19
C VAL A 592 -13.05 -28.38 -4.51
N VAL A 593 -12.55 -29.61 -4.65
CA VAL A 593 -12.70 -30.38 -5.90
C VAL A 593 -14.19 -30.64 -6.21
N ILE A 594 -14.98 -31.06 -5.22
CA ILE A 594 -16.43 -31.26 -5.39
C ILE A 594 -17.12 -29.92 -5.64
N GLY A 595 -16.73 -28.88 -4.90
CA GLY A 595 -17.28 -27.53 -4.97
C GLY A 595 -17.17 -26.91 -6.36
N TYR A 596 -16.11 -27.21 -7.11
CA TYR A 596 -15.94 -26.79 -8.50
C TYR A 596 -16.53 -27.79 -9.51
N PHE A 597 -16.20 -29.07 -9.37
CA PHE A 597 -16.53 -30.08 -10.38
C PHE A 597 -18.04 -30.28 -10.52
N PHE A 598 -18.78 -30.38 -9.41
CA PHE A 598 -20.21 -30.67 -9.43
C PHE A 598 -21.04 -29.55 -10.08
N PRO A 599 -20.85 -28.27 -9.74
CA PRO A 599 -21.54 -27.15 -10.41
C PRO A 599 -21.21 -27.03 -11.90
N LEU A 600 -19.94 -27.23 -12.28
CA LEU A 600 -19.53 -27.26 -13.70
C LEU A 600 -20.22 -28.38 -14.47
N LEU A 601 -20.29 -29.59 -13.89
CA LEU A 601 -20.96 -30.74 -14.50
C LEU A 601 -22.45 -30.44 -14.77
N ILE A 602 -23.12 -29.81 -13.82
CA ILE A 602 -24.53 -29.42 -13.95
C ILE A 602 -24.71 -28.29 -14.96
N GLY A 603 -23.91 -27.23 -14.86
CA GLY A 603 -24.05 -26.05 -15.72
C GLY A 603 -23.83 -26.37 -17.20
N THR A 604 -22.78 -27.12 -17.50
CA THR A 604 -22.44 -27.52 -18.88
C THR A 604 -23.37 -28.61 -19.43
N GLY A 605 -23.92 -29.48 -18.57
CA GLY A 605 -24.83 -30.54 -18.98
C GLY A 605 -26.28 -30.10 -19.12
N GLY A 606 -26.71 -29.11 -18.33
CA GLY A 606 -28.12 -28.69 -18.24
C GLY A 606 -28.53 -27.59 -19.22
N VAL A 607 -27.59 -26.80 -19.75
CA VAL A 607 -27.86 -25.66 -20.64
C VAL A 607 -27.08 -25.81 -21.96
N PRO A 608 -27.65 -25.42 -23.12
CA PRO A 608 -26.91 -25.45 -24.39
C PRO A 608 -25.62 -24.64 -24.33
N LEU A 609 -24.55 -25.15 -24.94
CA LEU A 609 -23.24 -24.50 -24.92
C LEU A 609 -23.24 -23.25 -25.80
N ASN A 610 -23.06 -22.09 -25.17
CA ASN A 610 -22.68 -20.85 -25.85
C ASN A 610 -21.51 -20.23 -25.08
N ARG A 611 -20.29 -20.34 -25.63
CA ARG A 611 -19.04 -19.98 -24.94
C ARG A 611 -19.00 -18.51 -24.52
N ASP A 612 -19.52 -17.61 -25.33
CA ASP A 612 -19.43 -16.16 -25.08
C ASP A 612 -20.25 -15.70 -23.87
N LEU A 613 -21.22 -16.52 -23.43
CA LEU A 613 -22.04 -16.23 -22.26
C LEU A 613 -21.37 -16.67 -20.95
N TRP A 614 -20.37 -17.55 -21.00
CA TRP A 614 -19.64 -17.99 -19.81
C TRP A 614 -18.70 -16.90 -19.36
N ASN A 615 -19.14 -16.11 -18.40
CA ASN A 615 -18.37 -15.09 -17.71
C ASN A 615 -18.81 -15.05 -16.24
N ASP A 616 -18.13 -14.22 -15.44
CA ASP A 616 -18.43 -14.04 -14.03
C ASP A 616 -19.92 -13.80 -13.76
N GLY A 617 -20.55 -14.74 -13.05
CA GLY A 617 -21.95 -14.64 -12.65
C GLY A 617 -22.93 -15.34 -13.58
N TYR A 618 -22.46 -15.96 -14.66
CA TYR A 618 -23.30 -16.74 -15.57
C TYR A 618 -23.99 -17.92 -14.87
N PHE A 619 -23.42 -18.46 -13.78
CA PHE A 619 -24.13 -19.46 -12.96
C PHE A 619 -25.50 -18.98 -12.45
N SER A 620 -25.67 -17.67 -12.20
CA SER A 620 -26.97 -17.11 -11.80
C SER A 620 -28.00 -17.16 -12.94
N ASP A 621 -27.55 -17.01 -14.19
CA ASP A 621 -28.39 -17.16 -15.38
C ASP A 621 -28.72 -18.63 -15.66
N ILE A 622 -27.74 -19.53 -15.52
CA ILE A 622 -27.96 -20.99 -15.60
C ILE A 622 -29.00 -21.42 -14.55
N ALA A 623 -28.87 -20.94 -13.31
CA ALA A 623 -29.84 -21.18 -12.25
C ALA A 623 -31.25 -20.70 -12.61
N LYS A 624 -31.37 -19.53 -13.26
CA LYS A 624 -32.66 -19.03 -13.78
C LYS A 624 -33.26 -19.98 -14.81
N ILE A 625 -32.45 -20.48 -15.74
CA ILE A 625 -32.90 -21.38 -16.83
C ILE A 625 -33.34 -22.74 -16.27
N LEU A 626 -32.62 -23.28 -15.28
CA LEU A 626 -32.89 -24.60 -14.73
C LEU A 626 -34.02 -24.60 -13.70
N GLY A 627 -33.96 -23.71 -12.71
CA GLY A 627 -34.83 -23.69 -11.53
C GLY A 627 -35.70 -22.45 -11.35
N GLY A 628 -35.55 -21.43 -12.20
CA GLY A 628 -36.36 -20.21 -12.16
C GLY A 628 -35.76 -19.06 -11.32
N VAL A 629 -36.55 -17.99 -11.15
CA VAL A 629 -36.07 -16.70 -10.62
C VAL A 629 -35.59 -16.79 -9.16
N TRP A 630 -36.22 -17.63 -8.33
CA TRP A 630 -35.80 -17.79 -6.93
C TRP A 630 -34.39 -18.37 -6.82
N LEU A 631 -34.03 -19.35 -7.68
CA LEU A 631 -32.72 -19.98 -7.67
C LEU A 631 -31.64 -19.01 -8.19
N ARG A 632 -31.98 -18.16 -9.17
CA ARG A 632 -31.10 -17.06 -9.61
C ARG A 632 -30.71 -16.15 -8.46
N PHE A 633 -31.69 -15.61 -7.73
CA PHE A 633 -31.40 -14.69 -6.62
C PHE A 633 -30.59 -15.36 -5.52
N TRP A 634 -30.81 -16.66 -5.27
CA TRP A 634 -30.01 -17.39 -4.32
C TRP A 634 -28.57 -17.59 -4.78
N VAL A 635 -28.35 -18.05 -6.01
CA VAL A 635 -26.99 -18.19 -6.57
C VAL A 635 -26.25 -16.86 -6.63
N GLN A 636 -26.96 -15.78 -6.96
CA GLN A 636 -26.39 -14.42 -6.95
C GLN A 636 -26.04 -13.92 -5.54
N GLY A 637 -26.89 -14.20 -4.55
CA GLY A 637 -26.57 -13.89 -3.15
C GLY A 637 -25.41 -14.75 -2.63
N ALA A 638 -25.34 -16.00 -3.05
CA ALA A 638 -24.25 -16.93 -2.74
C ALA A 638 -22.93 -16.45 -3.33
N SER A 639 -22.89 -15.98 -4.58
CA SER A 639 -21.65 -15.46 -5.19
C SER A 639 -21.12 -14.24 -4.44
N ALA A 640 -22.00 -13.30 -4.07
CA ALA A 640 -21.62 -12.16 -3.26
C ALA A 640 -21.07 -12.62 -1.90
N LEU A 641 -21.82 -13.42 -1.14
CA LEU A 641 -21.41 -13.88 0.20
C LEU A 641 -20.15 -14.74 0.19
N SER A 642 -19.87 -15.46 -0.89
CA SER A 642 -18.64 -16.24 -1.02
C SER A 642 -17.39 -15.36 -1.05
N ASN A 643 -17.44 -14.22 -1.75
CA ASN A 643 -16.34 -13.24 -1.76
C ASN A 643 -16.07 -12.68 -0.35
N MET A 644 -17.10 -12.53 0.50
CA MET A 644 -16.89 -12.15 1.90
C MET A 644 -16.14 -13.25 2.68
N GLY A 645 -16.39 -14.52 2.36
CA GLY A 645 -15.69 -15.65 2.98
C GLY A 645 -14.21 -15.63 2.63
N MET A 646 -13.88 -15.47 1.34
CA MET A 646 -12.50 -15.40 0.84
C MET A 646 -11.73 -14.25 1.50
N PHE A 647 -12.31 -13.03 1.49
CA PHE A 647 -11.69 -11.87 2.12
C PHE A 647 -11.35 -12.10 3.60
N VAL A 648 -12.23 -12.76 4.32
CA VAL A 648 -12.07 -12.93 5.77
C VAL A 648 -11.02 -13.98 6.09
N ALA A 649 -10.95 -15.05 5.30
CA ALA A 649 -9.95 -16.09 5.46
C ALA A 649 -8.56 -15.57 5.07
N GLU A 650 -8.42 -14.95 3.91
CA GLU A 650 -7.14 -14.41 3.43
C GLU A 650 -6.62 -13.26 4.31
N MET A 651 -7.48 -12.31 4.72
CA MET A 651 -7.09 -11.24 5.64
C MET A 651 -6.58 -11.79 6.99
N SER A 652 -7.13 -12.92 7.46
CA SER A 652 -6.60 -13.60 8.64
C SER A 652 -5.17 -14.08 8.37
N SER A 653 -4.96 -14.84 7.31
CA SER A 653 -3.64 -15.40 6.96
C SER A 653 -2.58 -14.31 6.74
N ASP A 654 -2.88 -13.25 5.97
CA ASP A 654 -1.99 -12.11 5.77
C ASP A 654 -1.55 -11.46 7.10
N SER A 655 -2.51 -11.28 8.02
CA SER A 655 -2.25 -10.58 9.27
C SER A 655 -1.42 -11.40 10.25
N PHE A 656 -1.67 -12.72 10.31
CA PHE A 656 -0.90 -13.66 11.15
C PHE A 656 0.47 -13.99 10.55
N GLN A 657 0.61 -13.90 9.22
CA GLN A 657 1.91 -13.96 8.56
C GLN A 657 2.83 -12.82 9.03
N LEU A 658 2.34 -11.58 9.00
CA LEU A 658 3.09 -10.42 9.49
C LEU A 658 3.43 -10.52 10.98
N LEU A 659 2.51 -11.08 11.77
CA LEU A 659 2.74 -11.37 13.19
C LEU A 659 3.91 -12.34 13.38
N GLY A 660 3.91 -13.47 12.66
CA GLY A 660 5.01 -14.44 12.73
C GLY A 660 6.35 -13.88 12.27
N MET A 661 6.34 -13.02 11.24
CA MET A 661 7.54 -12.29 10.81
C MET A 661 8.07 -11.36 11.92
N ALA A 662 7.18 -10.66 12.62
CA ALA A 662 7.54 -9.76 13.71
C ALA A 662 8.04 -10.52 14.95
N GLU A 663 7.40 -11.64 15.31
CA GLU A 663 7.81 -12.51 16.42
C GLU A 663 9.21 -13.13 16.19
N ARG A 664 9.66 -13.25 14.93
CA ARG A 664 11.02 -13.67 14.55
C ARG A 664 12.00 -12.51 14.32
N GLY A 665 11.64 -11.28 14.67
CA GLY A 665 12.50 -10.10 14.54
C GLY A 665 12.74 -9.66 13.09
N MET A 666 11.96 -10.12 12.11
CA MET A 666 12.07 -9.67 10.72
C MET A 666 11.37 -8.34 10.47
N LEU A 667 10.35 -8.03 11.28
CA LEU A 667 9.59 -6.78 11.26
C LEU A 667 9.67 -6.08 12.61
N PRO A 668 9.39 -4.75 12.66
CA PRO A 668 9.37 -4.02 13.93
C PRO A 668 8.37 -4.60 14.93
N GLU A 669 8.68 -4.45 16.23
CA GLU A 669 7.91 -4.98 17.36
C GLU A 669 6.43 -4.57 17.35
N CYS A 670 6.09 -3.44 16.71
CA CYS A 670 4.71 -3.01 16.58
C CYS A 670 3.81 -4.03 15.87
N PHE A 671 4.34 -4.79 14.90
CA PHE A 671 3.60 -5.86 14.21
C PHE A 671 3.38 -7.09 15.09
N ALA A 672 4.20 -7.29 16.14
CA ALA A 672 4.02 -8.38 17.10
C ALA A 672 2.88 -8.10 18.12
N LYS A 673 2.35 -6.88 18.14
CA LYS A 673 1.34 -6.47 19.12
C LYS A 673 -0.04 -7.06 18.82
N ARG A 674 -0.48 -7.94 19.71
CA ARG A 674 -1.84 -8.53 19.69
C ARG A 674 -2.88 -7.60 20.33
N SER A 675 -4.11 -7.70 19.84
CA SER A 675 -5.29 -6.98 20.36
C SER A 675 -5.83 -7.64 21.63
N ARG A 676 -6.85 -7.01 22.25
CA ARG A 676 -7.62 -7.61 23.36
C ARG A 676 -8.28 -8.95 23.01
N TYR A 677 -8.43 -9.25 21.71
CA TYR A 677 -9.05 -10.46 21.19
C TYR A 677 -8.02 -11.49 20.68
N GLY A 678 -6.71 -11.23 20.86
CA GLY A 678 -5.64 -12.14 20.45
C GLY A 678 -5.18 -11.99 18.99
N THR A 679 -5.76 -11.04 18.24
CA THR A 679 -5.51 -10.83 16.81
C THR A 679 -4.49 -9.71 16.53
N PRO A 680 -3.70 -9.79 15.46
CA PRO A 680 -2.68 -8.79 15.12
C PRO A 680 -3.30 -7.49 14.58
N SER A 681 -3.55 -6.53 15.45
CA SER A 681 -4.24 -5.27 15.09
C SER A 681 -3.52 -4.44 14.01
N ILE A 682 -2.19 -4.35 14.10
CA ILE A 682 -1.39 -3.58 13.15
C ILE A 682 -1.26 -4.31 11.81
N GLY A 683 -1.10 -5.64 11.84
CA GLY A 683 -1.11 -6.47 10.63
C GLY A 683 -2.43 -6.34 9.86
N ILE A 684 -3.56 -6.44 10.55
CA ILE A 684 -4.90 -6.28 9.94
C ILE A 684 -5.06 -4.89 9.32
N LEU A 685 -4.70 -3.82 10.04
CA LEU A 685 -4.82 -2.45 9.50
C LEU A 685 -3.89 -2.20 8.32
N PHE A 686 -2.68 -2.78 8.35
CA PHE A 686 -1.71 -2.64 7.28
C PHE A 686 -2.19 -3.35 6.00
N SER A 687 -2.62 -4.61 6.10
CA SER A 687 -3.22 -5.35 4.98
C SER A 687 -4.48 -4.66 4.45
N ALA A 688 -5.40 -4.21 5.33
CA ALA A 688 -6.60 -3.48 4.93
C ALA A 688 -6.29 -2.15 4.21
N SER A 689 -5.21 -1.46 4.59
CA SER A 689 -4.78 -0.25 3.88
C SER A 689 -4.29 -0.55 2.46
N GLY A 690 -3.59 -1.67 2.28
CA GLY A 690 -3.16 -2.15 0.96
C GLY A 690 -4.34 -2.48 0.06
N VAL A 691 -5.34 -3.20 0.58
CA VAL A 691 -6.61 -3.50 -0.12
C VAL A 691 -7.28 -2.23 -0.63
N ILE A 692 -7.40 -1.19 0.20
CA ILE A 692 -8.05 0.08 -0.20
C ILE A 692 -7.27 0.78 -1.31
N LEU A 693 -5.93 0.80 -1.22
CA LEU A 693 -5.07 1.41 -2.24
C LEU A 693 -5.15 0.67 -3.59
N LEU A 694 -5.27 -0.66 -3.54
CA LEU A 694 -5.25 -1.52 -4.72
C LEU A 694 -6.62 -1.78 -5.34
N SER A 695 -7.72 -1.49 -4.62
CA SER A 695 -9.11 -1.66 -5.08
C SER A 695 -9.50 -0.90 -6.36
N TRP A 696 -8.59 -0.07 -6.89
CA TRP A 696 -8.79 0.75 -8.10
C TRP A 696 -8.07 0.18 -9.34
N LEU A 697 -7.31 -0.91 -9.21
CA LEU A 697 -6.67 -1.61 -10.32
C LEU A 697 -7.66 -2.53 -11.05
N SER A 698 -7.38 -2.86 -12.30
CA SER A 698 -8.26 -3.74 -13.09
C SER A 698 -8.12 -5.21 -12.67
N PHE A 699 -9.24 -5.95 -12.59
CA PHE A 699 -9.28 -7.36 -12.15
C PHE A 699 -8.22 -8.25 -12.84
N GLN A 700 -8.12 -8.17 -14.17
CA GLN A 700 -7.18 -8.97 -14.96
C GLN A 700 -5.71 -8.63 -14.69
N GLU A 701 -5.40 -7.35 -14.44
CA GLU A 701 -4.03 -6.93 -14.11
C GLU A 701 -3.64 -7.35 -12.68
N ILE A 702 -4.62 -7.35 -11.75
CA ILE A 702 -4.44 -7.79 -10.36
C ILE A 702 -4.15 -9.29 -10.32
N VAL A 703 -5.01 -10.13 -10.91
CA VAL A 703 -4.86 -11.61 -10.89
C VAL A 703 -3.55 -12.03 -11.56
N ALA A 704 -3.17 -11.38 -12.66
CA ALA A 704 -1.91 -11.71 -13.33
C ALA A 704 -0.68 -11.31 -12.49
N ALA A 705 -0.70 -10.15 -11.83
CA ALA A 705 0.38 -9.71 -10.94
C ALA A 705 0.52 -10.59 -9.70
N GLU A 706 -0.62 -10.95 -9.12
CA GLU A 706 -0.76 -11.88 -8.01
C GLU A 706 -0.18 -13.26 -8.35
N ASN A 707 -0.68 -13.92 -9.41
CA ASN A 707 -0.21 -15.25 -9.84
C ASN A 707 1.31 -15.27 -10.05
N PHE A 708 1.87 -14.18 -10.60
CA PHE A 708 3.31 -14.07 -10.79
C PHE A 708 4.08 -14.00 -9.46
N LEU A 709 3.61 -13.18 -8.50
CA LEU A 709 4.22 -13.05 -7.17
C LEU A 709 4.10 -14.37 -6.39
N TYR A 710 2.92 -14.98 -6.43
CA TYR A 710 2.66 -16.27 -5.81
C TYR A 710 3.58 -17.38 -6.35
N CYS A 711 3.75 -17.46 -7.68
CA CYS A 711 4.68 -18.38 -8.35
C CYS A 711 6.12 -18.25 -7.83
N PHE A 712 6.61 -17.02 -7.63
CA PHE A 712 7.94 -16.79 -7.07
C PHE A 712 8.06 -17.34 -5.65
N GLY A 713 7.03 -17.14 -4.82
CA GLY A 713 7.01 -17.66 -3.46
C GLY A 713 6.94 -19.19 -3.39
N MET A 714 6.18 -19.82 -4.29
CA MET A 714 6.07 -21.29 -4.36
C MET A 714 7.38 -21.97 -4.74
N ILE A 715 8.17 -21.38 -5.64
CA ILE A 715 9.50 -21.91 -5.98
C ILE A 715 10.40 -21.94 -4.73
N MET A 716 10.40 -20.87 -3.94
CA MET A 716 11.21 -20.81 -2.71
C MET A 716 10.75 -21.84 -1.68
N GLU A 717 9.45 -22.08 -1.59
CA GLU A 717 8.87 -23.08 -0.71
C GLU A 717 9.25 -24.52 -1.12
N PHE A 718 9.15 -24.87 -2.40
CA PHE A 718 9.56 -26.20 -2.88
C PHE A 718 11.06 -26.43 -2.66
N ILE A 719 11.90 -25.42 -2.87
CA ILE A 719 13.32 -25.47 -2.54
C ILE A 719 13.52 -25.69 -1.04
N ALA A 720 12.78 -24.97 -0.19
CA ALA A 720 12.88 -25.11 1.26
C ALA A 720 12.46 -26.51 1.73
N PHE A 721 11.35 -27.04 1.22
CA PHE A 721 10.85 -28.38 1.52
C PHE A 721 11.90 -29.46 1.20
N VAL A 722 12.44 -29.45 -0.01
CA VAL A 722 13.47 -30.41 -0.44
C VAL A 722 14.74 -30.26 0.41
N LYS A 723 15.20 -29.03 0.63
CA LYS A 723 16.42 -28.77 1.39
C LYS A 723 16.31 -29.19 2.85
N VAL A 724 15.16 -28.98 3.49
CA VAL A 724 14.91 -29.39 4.88
C VAL A 724 14.88 -30.92 4.99
N ARG A 725 14.31 -31.64 4.01
CA ARG A 725 14.35 -33.12 3.98
C ARG A 725 15.76 -33.69 3.78
N ILE A 726 16.61 -33.03 3.00
CA ILE A 726 17.99 -33.48 2.75
C ILE A 726 18.91 -33.12 3.92
N LYS A 727 18.83 -31.88 4.41
CA LYS A 727 19.75 -31.34 5.43
C LYS A 727 19.41 -31.84 6.84
N TYR A 728 18.13 -32.02 7.15
CA TYR A 728 17.65 -32.43 8.48
C TYR A 728 16.76 -33.69 8.38
N PRO A 729 17.33 -34.87 8.05
CA PRO A 729 16.57 -36.11 7.86
C PRO A 729 16.01 -36.67 9.17
N ALA A 730 16.66 -36.38 10.30
CA ALA A 730 16.29 -36.85 11.64
C ALA A 730 15.35 -35.91 12.41
N ALA A 731 14.98 -34.76 11.83
CA ALA A 731 14.06 -33.82 12.48
C ALA A 731 12.68 -34.48 12.69
N SER A 732 12.05 -34.18 13.83
CA SER A 732 10.71 -34.69 14.16
C SER A 732 9.68 -34.17 13.15
N ARG A 733 8.89 -35.08 12.56
CA ARG A 733 7.83 -34.77 11.60
C ARG A 733 6.55 -35.46 12.05
N PRO A 734 5.64 -34.74 12.75
CA PRO A 734 4.39 -35.33 13.22
C PRO A 734 3.53 -35.90 12.08
N TYR A 735 3.56 -35.25 10.92
CA TYR A 735 3.07 -35.78 9.65
C TYR A 735 4.21 -35.84 8.64
N LYS A 736 4.34 -36.95 7.92
CA LYS A 736 5.38 -37.16 6.90
C LYS A 736 4.77 -37.80 5.66
N ILE A 737 5.02 -37.20 4.49
CA ILE A 737 4.50 -37.71 3.22
C ILE A 737 5.13 -39.09 2.92
N PRO A 738 4.32 -40.12 2.60
CA PRO A 738 4.73 -41.53 2.55
C PRO A 738 5.48 -41.95 1.26
N ILE A 739 6.18 -41.03 0.60
CA ILE A 739 6.84 -41.26 -0.71
C ILE A 739 8.38 -41.22 -0.66
N GLY A 740 8.95 -41.21 0.55
CA GLY A 740 10.40 -41.06 0.74
C GLY A 740 10.94 -39.71 0.24
N THR A 741 12.26 -39.49 0.32
CA THR A 741 12.88 -38.22 -0.10
C THR A 741 12.91 -38.09 -1.63
N THR A 742 13.24 -39.16 -2.35
CA THR A 742 13.26 -39.17 -3.82
C THR A 742 11.87 -38.93 -4.41
N GLY A 743 10.84 -39.60 -3.89
CA GLY A 743 9.46 -39.37 -4.34
C GLY A 743 8.98 -37.95 -4.03
N ALA A 744 9.41 -37.37 -2.90
CA ALA A 744 9.07 -35.98 -2.55
C ALA A 744 9.71 -34.96 -3.51
N VAL A 745 10.94 -35.21 -3.97
CA VAL A 745 11.57 -34.38 -5.01
C VAL A 745 10.82 -34.53 -6.33
N LEU A 746 10.51 -35.77 -6.74
CA LEU A 746 9.77 -36.03 -7.98
C LEU A 746 8.37 -35.40 -7.97
N MET A 747 7.70 -35.37 -6.82
CA MET A 747 6.39 -34.75 -6.64
C MET A 747 6.41 -33.23 -6.88
N CYS A 748 7.54 -32.55 -6.62
CA CYS A 748 7.66 -31.11 -6.83
C CYS A 748 7.90 -30.74 -8.31
N ILE A 749 8.29 -31.69 -9.17
CA ILE A 749 8.65 -31.41 -10.57
C ILE A 749 7.43 -30.93 -11.39
N PRO A 750 6.28 -31.63 -11.40
CA PRO A 750 5.12 -31.18 -12.18
C PRO A 750 4.60 -29.79 -11.76
N PRO A 751 4.41 -29.48 -10.46
CA PRO A 751 4.09 -28.13 -10.01
C PRO A 751 5.10 -27.08 -10.48
N THR A 752 6.41 -27.37 -10.41
CA THR A 752 7.45 -26.42 -10.80
C THR A 752 7.42 -26.14 -12.31
N LEU A 753 7.19 -27.17 -13.13
CA LEU A 753 7.05 -26.99 -14.58
C LEU A 753 5.81 -26.14 -14.91
N LEU A 754 4.70 -26.37 -14.20
CA LEU A 754 3.49 -25.57 -14.35
C LEU A 754 3.73 -24.09 -14.00
N ILE A 755 4.43 -23.81 -12.90
CA ILE A 755 4.84 -22.44 -12.53
C ILE A 755 5.62 -21.78 -13.67
N LEU A 756 6.60 -22.48 -14.25
CA LEU A 756 7.39 -21.94 -15.37
C LEU A 756 6.51 -21.61 -16.59
N VAL A 757 5.53 -22.45 -16.90
CA VAL A 757 4.58 -22.19 -17.99
C VAL A 757 3.73 -20.95 -17.70
N VAL A 758 3.17 -20.82 -16.49
CA VAL A 758 2.36 -19.67 -16.08
C VAL A 758 3.20 -18.37 -16.14
N LEU A 759 4.45 -18.40 -15.66
CA LEU A 759 5.37 -17.26 -15.72
C LEU A 759 5.71 -16.85 -17.16
N VAL A 760 5.84 -17.79 -18.09
CA VAL A 760 6.12 -17.51 -19.52
C VAL A 760 4.90 -16.91 -20.23
N LEU A 761 3.69 -17.32 -19.82
CA LEU A 761 2.44 -16.79 -20.37
C LEU A 761 2.08 -15.40 -19.83
N ALA A 762 2.76 -14.94 -18.77
CA ALA A 762 2.52 -13.63 -18.18
C ALA A 762 2.85 -12.49 -19.17
N SER A 763 2.00 -11.46 -19.21
CA SER A 763 2.24 -10.31 -20.08
C SER A 763 3.49 -9.54 -19.66
N PHE A 764 4.16 -8.89 -20.62
CA PHE A 764 5.37 -8.11 -20.33
C PHE A 764 5.14 -7.01 -19.28
N LYS A 765 3.95 -6.40 -19.27
CA LYS A 765 3.59 -5.39 -18.26
C LYS A 765 3.60 -5.98 -16.85
N VAL A 766 2.95 -7.14 -16.68
CA VAL A 766 2.83 -7.85 -15.40
C VAL A 766 4.21 -8.27 -14.91
N MET A 767 5.04 -8.85 -15.78
CA MET A 767 6.41 -9.23 -15.42
C MET A 767 7.22 -8.05 -14.88
N VAL A 768 7.14 -6.87 -15.51
CA VAL A 768 7.87 -5.67 -15.04
C VAL A 768 7.36 -5.19 -13.69
N LEU A 769 6.03 -5.12 -13.51
CA LEU A 769 5.43 -4.67 -12.25
C LEU A 769 5.77 -5.62 -11.09
N SER A 770 5.60 -6.92 -11.31
CA SER A 770 5.91 -7.93 -10.29
C SER A 770 7.40 -8.00 -10.01
N PHE A 771 8.27 -7.79 -11.00
CA PHE A 771 9.73 -7.70 -10.76
C PHE A 771 10.11 -6.47 -9.93
N LEU A 772 9.51 -5.30 -10.19
CA LEU A 772 9.71 -4.11 -9.37
C LEU A 772 9.22 -4.33 -7.92
N ALA A 773 8.07 -5.00 -7.75
CA ALA A 773 7.55 -5.37 -6.44
C ALA A 773 8.50 -6.30 -5.66
N VAL A 774 9.09 -7.29 -6.33
CA VAL A 774 10.11 -8.18 -5.76
C VAL A 774 11.35 -7.37 -5.34
N LEU A 775 11.83 -6.44 -6.19
CA LEU A 775 12.98 -5.58 -5.90
C LEU A 775 12.78 -4.69 -4.67
N ILE A 776 11.56 -4.26 -4.37
CA ILE A 776 11.28 -3.50 -3.14
C ILE A 776 11.65 -4.34 -1.91
N GLY A 777 11.34 -5.64 -1.90
CA GLY A 777 11.71 -6.55 -0.80
C GLY A 777 13.22 -6.63 -0.58
N PHE A 778 14.00 -6.68 -1.68
CA PHE A 778 15.47 -6.68 -1.63
C PHE A 778 16.07 -5.40 -1.02
N VAL A 779 15.39 -4.26 -1.15
CA VAL A 779 15.83 -3.00 -0.54
C VAL A 779 15.32 -2.87 0.89
N LEU A 780 14.11 -3.36 1.17
CA LEU A 780 13.43 -3.19 2.45
C LEU A 780 14.14 -3.93 3.58
N GLU A 781 14.61 -5.16 3.35
CA GLU A 781 15.28 -5.95 4.40
C GLU A 781 16.59 -5.30 4.90
N PRO A 782 17.53 -4.86 4.02
CA PRO A 782 18.70 -4.10 4.44
C PRO A 782 18.36 -2.78 5.13
N SER A 783 17.32 -2.08 4.66
CA SER A 783 16.86 -0.82 5.28
C SER A 783 16.32 -1.04 6.69
N LEU A 784 15.56 -2.11 6.93
CA LEU A 784 15.05 -2.46 8.26
C LEU A 784 16.19 -2.84 9.22
N LYS A 785 17.16 -3.65 8.76
CA LYS A 785 18.37 -3.96 9.55
C LYS A 785 19.23 -2.73 9.84
N TYR A 786 19.32 -1.79 8.90
CA TYR A 786 20.01 -0.53 9.13
C TYR A 786 19.28 0.32 10.18
N SER A 787 17.95 0.37 10.12
CA SER A 787 17.10 1.05 11.09
C SER A 787 17.22 0.44 12.50
N GLU A 788 17.29 -0.89 12.60
CA GLU A 788 17.56 -1.62 13.84
C GLU A 788 18.91 -1.23 14.45
N LYS A 789 19.99 -1.30 13.64
CA LYS A 789 21.35 -0.91 14.08
C LYS A 789 21.47 0.54 14.53
N LYS A 790 20.63 1.42 13.97
CA LYS A 790 20.56 2.84 14.37
C LYS A 790 19.64 3.09 15.57
N GLY A 791 18.94 2.08 16.07
CA GLY A 791 18.00 2.19 17.18
C GLY A 791 16.75 3.01 16.83
N TRP A 792 16.44 3.19 15.54
CA TRP A 792 15.26 3.95 15.09
C TRP A 792 13.95 3.17 15.31
N LEU A 793 14.02 1.84 15.22
CA LEU A 793 12.89 0.93 15.42
C LEU A 793 13.31 -0.18 16.38
N ARG A 794 12.38 -0.61 17.22
CA ARG A 794 12.57 -1.76 18.12
C ARG A 794 12.15 -3.04 17.41
N PHE A 795 12.93 -4.09 17.59
CA PHE A 795 12.68 -5.43 17.11
C PHE A 795 12.71 -6.37 18.32
N SER A 796 11.80 -7.34 18.33
CA SER A 796 11.71 -8.34 19.40
C SER A 796 11.74 -9.72 18.77
N VAL A 797 12.44 -10.65 19.41
CA VAL A 797 12.47 -12.06 19.01
C VAL A 797 11.87 -12.86 20.14
N SER A 798 10.82 -13.63 19.84
CA SER A 798 10.22 -14.52 20.83
C SER A 798 11.18 -15.67 21.17
N PRO A 799 11.57 -15.84 22.45
CA PRO A 799 12.50 -16.89 22.87
C PRO A 799 11.90 -18.31 22.80
N GLU A 800 10.58 -18.43 22.62
CA GLU A 800 9.85 -19.71 22.59
C GLU A 800 9.87 -20.40 21.21
N LEU A 801 10.36 -19.73 20.17
CA LEU A 801 10.35 -20.25 18.80
C LEU A 801 11.58 -21.13 18.53
N GLN A 802 11.35 -22.33 17.97
CA GLN A 802 12.43 -23.26 17.66
C GLN A 802 13.22 -22.80 16.42
N ASP A 803 14.53 -22.65 16.58
CA ASP A 803 15.47 -22.43 15.48
C ASP A 803 16.45 -23.59 15.35
N PHE A 804 16.51 -24.19 14.15
CA PHE A 804 17.52 -25.23 13.84
C PHE A 804 18.97 -24.72 13.91
N ASN A 805 19.17 -23.39 13.86
CA ASN A 805 20.50 -22.77 13.88
C ASN A 805 20.97 -22.37 15.30
N SER A 806 20.06 -22.22 16.28
CA SER A 806 20.46 -21.94 17.67
C SER A 806 21.01 -23.19 18.35
N THR A 807 20.46 -24.37 18.04
CA THR A 807 20.96 -25.67 18.52
C THR A 807 22.36 -25.99 17.98
N ALA A 808 22.72 -25.50 16.79
CA ALA A 808 24.07 -25.68 16.23
C ALA A 808 25.12 -24.74 16.84
N ARG A 809 24.72 -23.57 17.37
CA ARG A 809 25.64 -22.67 18.10
C ARG A 809 25.86 -23.11 19.54
N GLY A 810 24.86 -23.71 20.19
CA GLY A 810 25.00 -24.25 21.55
C GLY A 810 25.93 -25.45 21.69
N ILE A 811 26.29 -26.13 20.59
CA ILE A 811 27.20 -27.30 20.61
C ILE A 811 28.67 -26.89 20.35
N VAL A 812 28.93 -25.62 20.04
CA VAL A 812 30.31 -25.10 19.85
C VAL A 812 30.84 -24.40 21.11
N ASP A 813 29.97 -24.09 22.07
CA ASP A 813 30.30 -23.41 23.34
C ASP A 813 30.04 -24.30 24.59
N GLU A 814 29.93 -25.62 24.42
CA GLU A 814 30.14 -26.65 25.47
C GLU A 814 31.33 -27.54 25.08
#